data_AF-A0A9W8N9E6-F1
#
_entry.id   AF-A0A9W8N9E6-F1
#
_cell.length_a   1.000
_cell.length_b   1.000
_cell.length_c   1.000
_cell.angle_alpha   90.00
_cell.angle_beta   90.00
_cell.angle_gamma   90.00
#
_symmetry.space_group_name_H-M   'P 1'
#
loop_
_entity.id
_entity.type
_entity.pdbx_description
1 polymer ?
#
loop_
_entity_poly.entity_id
_entity_poly.type
_entity_poly.pdbx_seq_one_letter_code
_entity_poly.pdbx_strand_id
1 'polypeptide(L)'
;MSSPPIERTTIGGDISIPRMISGLWQLVDDKNVNLDAAAGAMGKVVDLGLDCFDMADHYGDADHIWDYSDDTYWHNLVHLRTMQEEGKLKHIGLTNVDAAHLELLIDTGFKVATNQVSCSVLDRRLVRGRLASVCEKHNVGVLAYGTLLGGFLSEKWLNQPEPEDVNVLNGSLRKYLRFIWAAGGWEPFQGLLQALSTIARTHSVSIPSVATRYVLDIPTVSAVIVGCRLTTESSEYAKRNLEAFSFRLTENDYDLIRTAQQALQDMPDDCGDEYRRPPYLTAAGDLSHHLTEVRNTELKEAIAAGKRIEYSTGSPWEPVAGYCRAVRTGNNIYISGTTANSPDGLDLLVLGGQSARSQTVAILDTIRRALKALGGTLSDVVRTRVIIRNEADCEEVSRAHGWVFQCEDVRPANTLIVGTLVGSEYLVEIEAEARLGFDQEQWPPQFRGFYPTCSPRPEDPGARVKEGSAADIGTTEDSDYVQPQRKRPRIDDRQSPEPEVISLLSSDEEDSDTIQRTRRVPVPVLRRRRVGLSKSSDTHCSGEGMPSHLKQDVEYPDLSPFLPPEEVKTERGDERVGTDFCAEPGQKTDATTAPRSLAPPNNLPASDIPQPDPIDHGDENSAQLRIPIKEPSLCPEQAELVEVILSGRNVFYTGSAGCGKSTVLKAFTRQFRDRGLQVDIVTPTGISALGVGGSTTFVYAGWSLSSFKRPLNKVRAGAHGKHVRKRLKATDVLVIDEISMVENFHFERLNAVMQEARSSYEPFGGVQVVVTGDFHQLPPVKPFEHCLECGEDLVPDRSEESYSCKTHGIFHDEDKWAFKSEAWGLCNFVYFHLKTIHRQNDETFIKILQKCRIGQPLTGQDTDILMNHPCRTANATKLYARREEVRRHNQTRFEKLLSPKYTFTCIDEFNWNPEHEHLERYGRRTYDGNLESLKDHRFEATTEFKKGMLVVLLTNLDLGRRLCNGSQGIICDYEEYDPRKLPRVATAKDPSPEFGSIVGENAEFREHQVRIFMERKEIAKKYWPVVRFHNGQVRTIYAECSVHSLGNKEPFSLLSRTQIPLAPAWAMSIHKSQSLTLDRVIVDLTRAWEEGQVYVALSRATSLQGLKIEGDPRGLTVGVF
;
A
#
# COMPACT_ATOMS: atom_id res chain seq x y z
N MET A 1 -38.24 32.30 -12.36
CA MET A 1 -39.11 31.11 -12.32
C MET A 1 -38.60 30.20 -11.20
N SER A 2 -39.46 29.40 -10.58
CA SER A 2 -39.03 28.29 -9.74
C SER A 2 -38.37 27.22 -10.60
N SER A 3 -37.29 26.60 -10.13
CA SER A 3 -36.71 25.42 -10.78
C SER A 3 -37.75 24.29 -10.86
N PRO A 4 -37.71 23.42 -11.89
CA PRO A 4 -38.52 22.20 -11.89
C PRO A 4 -38.12 21.31 -10.68
N PRO A 5 -39.08 20.56 -10.09
CA PRO A 5 -38.76 19.65 -9.01
C PRO A 5 -37.87 18.51 -9.52
N ILE A 6 -36.80 18.21 -8.79
CA ILE A 6 -35.84 17.16 -9.15
C ILE A 6 -36.50 15.78 -8.99
N GLU A 7 -36.42 14.96 -10.03
CA GLU A 7 -36.74 13.53 -9.92
C GLU A 7 -35.74 12.88 -8.95
N ARG A 8 -36.23 12.10 -7.99
CA ARG A 8 -35.41 11.22 -7.15
C ARG A 8 -35.69 9.75 -7.48
N THR A 9 -34.72 8.90 -7.20
CA THR A 9 -34.85 7.44 -7.25
C THR A 9 -34.37 6.84 -5.93
N THR A 10 -34.52 5.52 -5.75
CA THR A 10 -34.00 4.78 -4.60
C THR A 10 -33.03 3.70 -5.07
N ILE A 11 -31.76 3.79 -4.64
CA ILE A 11 -30.74 2.77 -4.89
C ILE A 11 -30.55 1.87 -3.66
N GLY A 12 -30.14 0.62 -3.88
CA GLY A 12 -29.99 -0.38 -2.81
C GLY A 12 -31.27 -0.69 -2.03
N GLY A 13 -32.44 -0.29 -2.55
CA GLY A 13 -33.73 -0.41 -1.88
C GLY A 13 -34.02 0.60 -0.77
N ASP A 14 -33.03 1.39 -0.31
CA ASP A 14 -33.23 2.26 0.86
C ASP A 14 -32.41 3.58 0.92
N ILE A 15 -31.67 3.97 -0.13
CA ILE A 15 -31.05 5.31 -0.24
C ILE A 15 -31.75 6.10 -1.35
N SER A 16 -32.44 7.19 -0.99
CA SER A 16 -33.02 8.11 -1.98
C SER A 16 -32.00 9.13 -2.47
N ILE A 17 -31.67 9.07 -3.77
CA ILE A 17 -30.76 10.00 -4.45
C ILE A 17 -31.53 10.84 -5.49
N PRO A 18 -31.06 12.05 -5.84
CA PRO A 18 -31.51 12.74 -7.05
C PRO A 18 -31.11 11.91 -8.29
N ARG A 19 -31.94 11.92 -9.34
CA ARG A 19 -31.61 11.27 -10.62
C ARG A 19 -30.50 11.99 -11.40
N MET A 20 -29.92 13.05 -10.85
CA MET A 20 -28.73 13.73 -11.35
C MET A 20 -27.71 13.86 -10.21
N ILE A 21 -26.53 13.31 -10.41
CA ILE A 21 -25.40 13.32 -9.47
C ILE A 21 -24.37 14.36 -9.92
N SER A 22 -23.87 15.15 -8.97
CA SER A 22 -22.84 16.15 -9.20
C SER A 22 -21.44 15.51 -9.21
N GLY A 23 -20.90 15.21 -10.38
CA GLY A 23 -19.57 14.60 -10.52
C GLY A 23 -18.43 15.57 -10.24
N LEU A 24 -17.53 15.24 -9.32
CA LEU A 24 -16.42 16.09 -8.88
C LEU A 24 -15.08 15.74 -9.53
N TRP A 25 -15.04 14.79 -10.47
CA TRP A 25 -13.81 14.33 -11.15
C TRP A 25 -12.98 15.44 -11.82
N GLN A 26 -13.58 16.61 -12.11
CA GLN A 26 -12.87 17.76 -12.70
C GLN A 26 -12.02 18.55 -11.68
N LEU A 27 -12.07 18.18 -10.39
CA LEU A 27 -11.29 18.77 -9.30
C LEU A 27 -10.11 17.88 -8.87
N VAL A 28 -9.99 16.68 -9.45
CA VAL A 28 -8.85 15.78 -9.24
C VAL A 28 -7.57 16.48 -9.70
N ASP A 29 -6.49 16.29 -8.93
CA ASP A 29 -5.17 16.93 -9.09
C ASP A 29 -5.08 18.47 -9.00
N ASP A 30 -6.19 19.24 -8.94
CA ASP A 30 -6.11 20.70 -8.83
C ASP A 30 -5.74 21.18 -7.42
N LYS A 31 -4.43 21.36 -7.24
CA LYS A 31 -3.78 21.83 -6.02
C LYS A 31 -4.06 23.31 -5.68
N ASN A 32 -4.90 24.01 -6.46
CA ASN A 32 -5.22 25.44 -6.30
C ASN A 32 -6.68 25.70 -5.88
N VAL A 33 -7.49 24.67 -5.66
CA VAL A 33 -8.90 24.83 -5.25
C VAL A 33 -9.00 25.55 -3.90
N ASN A 34 -9.66 26.71 -3.87
CA ASN A 34 -10.01 27.40 -2.63
C ASN A 34 -11.17 26.65 -1.95
N LEU A 35 -10.88 26.02 -0.80
CA LEU A 35 -11.82 25.13 -0.10
C LEU A 35 -13.10 25.83 0.37
N ASP A 36 -13.01 27.05 0.90
CA ASP A 36 -14.18 27.80 1.39
C ASP A 36 -15.10 28.21 0.23
N ALA A 37 -14.51 28.67 -0.89
CA ALA A 37 -15.25 29.00 -2.10
C ALA A 37 -15.88 27.75 -2.74
N ALA A 38 -15.17 26.61 -2.72
CA ALA A 38 -15.68 25.33 -3.21
C ALA A 38 -16.85 24.80 -2.35
N ALA A 39 -16.72 24.83 -1.03
CA ALA A 39 -17.79 24.45 -0.10
C ALA A 39 -19.01 25.38 -0.23
N GLY A 40 -18.79 26.69 -0.34
CA GLY A 40 -19.85 27.68 -0.61
C GLY A 40 -20.51 27.54 -1.98
N ALA A 41 -19.80 26.98 -2.97
CA ALA A 41 -20.37 26.61 -4.26
C ALA A 41 -21.18 25.30 -4.19
N MET A 42 -20.70 24.29 -3.46
CA MET A 42 -21.43 23.03 -3.22
C MET A 42 -22.74 23.28 -2.44
N GLY A 43 -22.73 24.15 -1.43
CA GLY A 43 -23.95 24.51 -0.68
C GLY A 43 -25.07 24.99 -1.60
N LYS A 44 -24.76 25.89 -2.55
CA LYS A 44 -25.73 26.37 -3.55
C LYS A 44 -26.24 25.29 -4.53
N VAL A 45 -25.56 24.16 -4.63
CA VAL A 45 -25.97 23.00 -5.45
C VAL A 45 -26.88 22.08 -4.61
N VAL A 46 -26.58 21.90 -3.33
CA VAL A 46 -27.46 21.24 -2.35
C VAL A 46 -28.77 22.02 -2.16
N ASP A 47 -28.72 23.35 -2.11
CA ASP A 47 -29.89 24.25 -2.04
C ASP A 47 -30.87 24.10 -3.23
N LEU A 48 -30.38 23.57 -4.37
CA LEU A 48 -31.19 23.27 -5.54
C LEU A 48 -31.79 21.85 -5.50
N GLY A 49 -31.41 21.02 -4.52
CA GLY A 49 -31.81 19.62 -4.37
C GLY A 49 -30.88 18.60 -5.05
N LEU A 50 -29.67 19.02 -5.46
CA LEU A 50 -28.61 18.15 -5.97
C LEU A 50 -27.65 17.79 -4.83
N ASP A 51 -28.16 17.00 -3.89
CA ASP A 51 -27.53 16.60 -2.62
C ASP A 51 -26.62 15.34 -2.72
N CYS A 52 -26.43 14.79 -3.92
CA CYS A 52 -25.54 13.65 -4.18
C CYS A 52 -24.36 14.06 -5.07
N PHE A 53 -23.15 13.69 -4.64
CA PHE A 53 -21.89 14.01 -5.29
C PHE A 53 -21.09 12.73 -5.55
N ASP A 54 -20.47 12.67 -6.72
CA ASP A 54 -19.53 11.60 -7.10
C ASP A 54 -18.09 12.08 -6.87
N MET A 55 -17.36 11.41 -5.98
CA MET A 55 -16.00 11.73 -5.53
C MET A 55 -15.02 10.68 -6.07
N ALA A 56 -14.20 11.07 -7.05
CA ALA A 56 -13.49 10.11 -7.89
C ALA A 56 -12.26 9.41 -7.26
N ASP A 57 -11.67 9.95 -6.19
CA ASP A 57 -10.21 9.83 -5.97
C ASP A 57 -9.79 9.47 -4.53
N HIS A 58 -10.50 8.54 -3.87
CA HIS A 58 -10.27 8.18 -2.45
C HIS A 58 -9.94 6.70 -2.19
N TYR A 59 -9.43 5.97 -3.19
CA TYR A 59 -8.91 4.62 -3.02
C TYR A 59 -7.59 4.43 -3.78
N GLY A 60 -6.47 4.39 -3.05
CA GLY A 60 -5.15 4.05 -3.63
C GLY A 60 -5.08 2.60 -4.10
N ASP A 61 -4.20 2.34 -5.08
CA ASP A 61 -3.97 1.04 -5.74
C ASP A 61 -5.22 0.40 -6.40
N ALA A 62 -6.38 1.07 -6.41
CA ALA A 62 -7.59 0.64 -7.10
C ALA A 62 -7.51 0.80 -8.63
N ASP A 63 -6.57 1.61 -9.12
CA ASP A 63 -6.27 1.89 -10.53
C ASP A 63 -5.75 0.70 -11.35
N HIS A 64 -5.88 -0.53 -10.84
CA HIS A 64 -5.39 -1.75 -11.46
C HIS A 64 -6.50 -2.74 -11.90
N ILE A 65 -7.78 -2.49 -11.59
CA ILE A 65 -8.90 -3.39 -11.93
C ILE A 65 -9.38 -3.19 -13.39
N TRP A 66 -8.43 -3.17 -14.33
CA TRP A 66 -8.68 -3.18 -15.78
C TRP A 66 -8.64 -4.59 -16.38
N ASP A 67 -8.24 -5.59 -15.60
CA ASP A 67 -8.01 -6.96 -16.06
C ASP A 67 -8.67 -7.98 -15.12
N TYR A 68 -9.74 -8.64 -15.57
CA TYR A 68 -10.43 -9.68 -14.77
C TYR A 68 -9.63 -10.97 -14.59
N SER A 69 -8.50 -11.11 -15.30
CA SER A 69 -7.55 -12.18 -15.02
C SER A 69 -6.58 -11.87 -13.86
N ASP A 70 -6.66 -10.69 -13.24
CA ASP A 70 -6.12 -10.40 -11.90
C ASP A 70 -7.17 -10.77 -10.82
N ASP A 71 -6.80 -11.35 -9.67
CA ASP A 71 -7.74 -11.65 -8.56
C ASP A 71 -7.88 -10.55 -7.51
N THR A 72 -7.09 -9.47 -7.58
CA THR A 72 -7.12 -8.35 -6.63
C THR A 72 -8.54 -7.79 -6.44
N TYR A 73 -9.40 -7.82 -7.48
CA TYR A 73 -10.80 -7.40 -7.35
C TYR A 73 -11.66 -8.35 -6.51
N TRP A 74 -11.41 -9.67 -6.51
CA TRP A 74 -12.06 -10.61 -5.60
C TRP A 74 -11.67 -10.35 -4.15
N HIS A 75 -10.38 -10.13 -3.88
CA HIS A 75 -9.90 -9.78 -2.54
C HIS A 75 -10.54 -8.48 -2.03
N ASN A 76 -10.54 -7.43 -2.87
CA ASN A 76 -11.16 -6.15 -2.54
C ASN A 76 -12.67 -6.29 -2.30
N LEU A 77 -13.40 -7.03 -3.14
CA LEU A 77 -14.83 -7.24 -2.96
C LEU A 77 -15.15 -8.08 -1.72
N VAL A 78 -14.35 -9.10 -1.38
CA VAL A 78 -14.51 -9.85 -0.11
C VAL A 78 -14.32 -8.92 1.09
N HIS A 79 -13.32 -8.05 1.09
CA HIS A 79 -13.16 -7.05 2.15
C HIS A 79 -14.34 -6.07 2.24
N LEU A 80 -14.87 -5.60 1.11
CA LEU A 80 -16.08 -4.75 1.09
C LEU A 80 -17.31 -5.50 1.60
N ARG A 81 -17.47 -6.80 1.28
CA ARG A 81 -18.52 -7.68 1.82
C ARG A 81 -18.38 -7.83 3.34
N THR A 82 -17.18 -8.09 3.86
CA THR A 82 -16.95 -8.13 5.32
C THR A 82 -17.35 -6.82 5.99
N MET A 83 -16.97 -5.67 5.42
CA MET A 83 -17.39 -4.37 5.96
C MET A 83 -18.91 -4.11 5.86
N GLN A 84 -19.59 -4.70 4.87
CA GLN A 84 -21.05 -4.66 4.75
C GLN A 84 -21.74 -5.55 5.81
N GLU A 85 -21.19 -6.74 6.07
CA GLU A 85 -21.65 -7.68 7.10
C GLU A 85 -21.39 -7.17 8.53
N GLU A 86 -20.29 -6.44 8.74
CA GLU A 86 -20.02 -5.67 9.97
C GLU A 86 -20.88 -4.39 10.10
N GLY A 87 -21.70 -4.04 9.10
CA GLY A 87 -22.54 -2.84 9.09
C GLY A 87 -21.80 -1.51 8.96
N LYS A 88 -20.51 -1.52 8.57
CA LYS A 88 -19.70 -0.32 8.30
C LYS A 88 -20.01 0.27 6.93
N LEU A 89 -20.33 -0.58 5.96
CA LEU A 89 -20.84 -0.21 4.65
C LEU A 89 -22.30 -0.64 4.53
N LYS A 90 -23.12 0.17 3.83
CA LYS A 90 -24.53 -0.17 3.61
C LYS A 90 -24.72 -0.96 2.32
N HIS A 91 -24.11 -0.48 1.24
CA HIS A 91 -24.25 -0.99 -0.12
C HIS A 91 -22.90 -1.05 -0.82
N ILE A 92 -22.76 -1.95 -1.79
CA ILE A 92 -21.58 -2.06 -2.66
C ILE A 92 -21.98 -1.55 -4.05
N GLY A 93 -21.23 -0.58 -4.57
CA GLY A 93 -21.34 -0.12 -5.96
C GLY A 93 -20.18 -0.66 -6.80
N LEU A 94 -20.42 -0.86 -8.10
CA LEU A 94 -19.41 -1.22 -9.09
C LEU A 94 -19.24 -0.09 -10.11
N THR A 95 -18.12 -0.08 -10.83
CA THR A 95 -17.83 0.89 -11.90
C THR A 95 -17.18 0.18 -13.08
N ASN A 96 -17.64 0.47 -14.30
CA ASN A 96 -17.17 -0.13 -15.57
C ASN A 96 -17.17 -1.67 -15.58
N VAL A 97 -18.16 -2.32 -14.93
CA VAL A 97 -18.31 -3.78 -14.98
C VAL A 97 -19.34 -4.15 -16.06
N ASP A 98 -19.00 -5.10 -16.92
CA ASP A 98 -19.86 -5.61 -18.00
C ASP A 98 -20.92 -6.60 -17.49
N ALA A 99 -21.84 -7.02 -18.38
CA ALA A 99 -22.95 -7.89 -18.02
C ALA A 99 -22.52 -9.28 -17.51
N ALA A 100 -21.43 -9.85 -18.03
CA ALA A 100 -21.00 -11.20 -17.67
C ALA A 100 -20.34 -11.22 -16.28
N HIS A 101 -19.48 -10.25 -16.00
CA HIS A 101 -18.84 -10.13 -14.68
C HIS A 101 -19.83 -9.62 -13.62
N LEU A 102 -20.84 -8.83 -13.99
CA LEU A 102 -21.93 -8.45 -13.09
C LEU A 102 -22.77 -9.67 -12.67
N GLU A 103 -23.18 -10.54 -13.60
CA GLU A 103 -23.85 -11.81 -13.26
C GLU A 103 -22.96 -12.69 -12.37
N LEU A 104 -21.69 -12.85 -12.73
CA LEU A 104 -20.73 -13.64 -11.96
C LEU A 104 -20.55 -13.15 -10.50
N LEU A 105 -20.44 -11.84 -10.27
CA LEU A 105 -20.32 -11.30 -8.91
C LEU A 105 -21.60 -11.54 -8.09
N ILE A 106 -22.79 -11.35 -8.70
CA ILE A 106 -24.07 -11.52 -8.01
C ILE A 106 -24.35 -13.02 -7.74
N ASP A 107 -24.03 -13.90 -8.68
CA ASP A 107 -24.14 -15.36 -8.50
C ASP A 107 -23.13 -15.89 -7.46
N THR A 108 -21.99 -15.20 -7.26
CA THR A 108 -21.04 -15.43 -6.13
C THR A 108 -21.55 -14.84 -4.80
N GLY A 109 -22.73 -14.22 -4.79
CA GLY A 109 -23.42 -13.71 -3.60
C GLY A 109 -23.03 -12.28 -3.18
N PHE A 110 -22.43 -11.46 -4.05
CA PHE A 110 -22.18 -10.05 -3.74
C PHE A 110 -23.47 -9.21 -3.89
N LYS A 111 -23.80 -8.43 -2.86
CA LYS A 111 -24.97 -7.53 -2.83
C LYS A 111 -24.65 -6.19 -3.49
N VAL A 112 -24.59 -6.21 -4.82
CA VAL A 112 -24.38 -5.02 -5.65
C VAL A 112 -25.66 -4.17 -5.69
N ALA A 113 -25.56 -2.88 -5.40
CA ALA A 113 -26.67 -1.94 -5.46
C ALA A 113 -26.68 -1.09 -6.74
N THR A 114 -25.51 -0.78 -7.30
CA THR A 114 -25.36 0.07 -8.49
C THR A 114 -24.17 -0.35 -9.36
N ASN A 115 -24.23 -0.02 -10.66
CA ASN A 115 -23.09 -0.12 -11.57
C ASN A 115 -22.95 1.19 -12.38
N GLN A 116 -21.78 1.81 -12.34
CA GLN A 116 -21.47 3.08 -13.00
C GLN A 116 -20.82 2.84 -14.36
N VAL A 117 -21.49 3.22 -15.46
CA VAL A 117 -21.04 2.94 -16.84
C VAL A 117 -21.26 4.10 -17.79
N SER A 118 -20.54 4.10 -18.92
CA SER A 118 -20.74 5.06 -20.00
C SER A 118 -22.10 4.83 -20.67
N CYS A 119 -22.91 5.88 -20.81
CA CYS A 119 -24.12 5.87 -21.65
C CYS A 119 -24.47 7.29 -22.13
N SER A 120 -24.84 7.42 -23.40
CA SER A 120 -25.27 8.67 -24.02
C SER A 120 -26.20 8.41 -25.21
N VAL A 121 -26.64 9.46 -25.90
CA VAL A 121 -27.41 9.31 -27.16
C VAL A 121 -26.57 8.65 -28.29
N LEU A 122 -25.24 8.58 -28.12
CA LEU A 122 -24.29 7.97 -29.05
C LEU A 122 -23.80 6.59 -28.56
N ASP A 123 -23.48 6.47 -27.27
CA ASP A 123 -23.05 5.20 -26.67
C ASP A 123 -24.26 4.34 -26.27
N ARG A 124 -24.66 3.47 -27.19
CA ARG A 124 -25.85 2.61 -27.10
C ARG A 124 -25.63 1.27 -26.40
N ARG A 125 -24.42 0.95 -25.91
CA ARG A 125 -24.12 -0.40 -25.38
C ARG A 125 -25.03 -0.83 -24.25
N LEU A 126 -25.41 0.09 -23.37
CA LEU A 126 -26.37 -0.19 -22.29
C LEU A 126 -27.73 -0.68 -22.82
N VAL A 127 -28.23 -0.12 -23.93
CA VAL A 127 -29.59 -0.38 -24.47
C VAL A 127 -29.63 -1.37 -25.64
N ARG A 128 -28.48 -1.75 -26.20
CA ARG A 128 -28.36 -2.80 -27.25
C ARG A 128 -27.63 -4.06 -26.77
N GLY A 129 -26.80 -3.94 -25.74
CA GLY A 129 -26.08 -5.03 -25.09
C GLY A 129 -26.90 -5.70 -23.98
N ARG A 130 -26.23 -6.57 -23.21
CA ARG A 130 -26.87 -7.38 -22.15
C ARG A 130 -26.94 -6.69 -20.80
N LEU A 131 -26.19 -5.61 -20.58
CA LEU A 131 -26.06 -5.03 -19.25
C LEU A 131 -27.39 -4.52 -18.68
N ALA A 132 -28.27 -3.93 -19.50
CA ALA A 132 -29.58 -3.47 -19.02
C ALA A 132 -30.43 -4.63 -18.47
N SER A 133 -30.61 -5.71 -19.22
CA SER A 133 -31.46 -6.83 -18.76
C SER A 133 -30.87 -7.57 -17.56
N VAL A 134 -29.54 -7.62 -17.42
CA VAL A 134 -28.88 -8.08 -16.18
C VAL A 134 -29.17 -7.14 -15.00
N CYS A 135 -29.10 -5.82 -15.20
CA CYS A 135 -29.42 -4.84 -14.17
C CYS A 135 -30.89 -4.89 -13.73
N GLU A 136 -31.83 -5.08 -14.66
CA GLU A 136 -33.26 -5.26 -14.35
C GLU A 136 -33.51 -6.55 -13.57
N LYS A 137 -33.00 -7.68 -14.08
CA LYS A 137 -33.11 -9.03 -13.48
C LYS A 137 -32.66 -9.08 -12.02
N HIS A 138 -31.60 -8.34 -11.68
CA HIS A 138 -31.00 -8.35 -10.34
C HIS A 138 -31.21 -7.05 -9.53
N ASN A 139 -32.05 -6.12 -10.01
CA ASN A 139 -32.36 -4.84 -9.36
C ASN A 139 -31.10 -3.99 -9.02
N VAL A 140 -30.17 -3.90 -9.99
CA VAL A 140 -28.96 -3.06 -9.90
C VAL A 140 -29.20 -1.73 -10.61
N GLY A 141 -29.02 -0.62 -9.89
CA GLY A 141 -29.24 0.72 -10.47
C GLY A 141 -28.06 1.19 -11.33
N VAL A 142 -28.31 1.58 -12.59
CA VAL A 142 -27.24 2.15 -13.43
C VAL A 142 -27.00 3.61 -13.10
N LEU A 143 -25.74 3.97 -12.88
CA LEU A 143 -25.27 5.36 -12.75
C LEU A 143 -24.56 5.76 -14.05
N ALA A 144 -25.29 6.41 -14.95
CA ALA A 144 -24.82 6.70 -16.31
C ALA A 144 -23.90 7.93 -16.31
N TYR A 145 -22.63 7.76 -16.67
CA TYR A 145 -21.72 8.87 -16.95
C TYR A 145 -21.51 9.05 -18.46
N GLY A 146 -20.89 10.15 -18.88
CA GLY A 146 -20.60 10.40 -20.30
C GLY A 146 -21.80 10.88 -21.12
N THR A 147 -22.97 11.05 -20.49
CA THR A 147 -24.25 11.52 -21.05
C THR A 147 -24.13 12.76 -21.97
N LEU A 148 -23.18 13.65 -21.71
CA LEU A 148 -22.93 14.87 -22.49
C LEU A 148 -21.68 14.82 -23.39
N LEU A 149 -21.01 13.66 -23.52
CA LEU A 149 -19.77 13.46 -24.27
C LEU A 149 -18.70 14.52 -23.96
N GLY A 150 -18.44 14.78 -22.67
CA GLY A 150 -17.48 15.80 -22.22
C GLY A 150 -17.85 17.26 -22.55
N GLY A 151 -19.07 17.49 -23.04
CA GLY A 151 -19.55 18.77 -23.55
C GLY A 151 -19.70 18.84 -25.07
N PHE A 152 -19.39 17.76 -25.81
CA PHE A 152 -19.65 17.70 -27.26
C PHE A 152 -21.13 17.75 -27.61
N LEU A 153 -22.02 17.20 -26.77
CA LEU A 153 -23.47 17.32 -26.94
C LEU A 153 -23.97 18.70 -26.49
N SER A 154 -23.58 19.75 -27.21
CA SER A 154 -24.01 21.13 -26.99
C SER A 154 -24.01 21.99 -28.25
N GLU A 155 -24.73 23.10 -28.20
CA GLU A 155 -24.88 24.09 -29.27
C GLU A 155 -23.54 24.64 -29.76
N LYS A 156 -22.52 24.66 -28.90
CA LYS A 156 -21.16 25.08 -29.23
C LYS A 156 -20.57 24.31 -30.41
N TRP A 157 -20.91 23.03 -30.54
CA TRP A 157 -20.34 22.13 -31.55
C TRP A 157 -21.24 21.90 -32.76
N LEU A 158 -22.47 22.42 -32.74
CA LEU A 158 -23.41 22.31 -33.85
C LEU A 158 -22.87 23.03 -35.09
N ASN A 159 -22.82 22.30 -36.22
CA ASN A 159 -22.32 22.76 -37.51
C ASN A 159 -20.85 23.26 -37.48
N GLN A 160 -20.05 22.83 -36.49
CA GLN A 160 -18.61 23.11 -36.45
C GLN A 160 -17.82 22.04 -37.22
N PRO A 161 -16.65 22.38 -37.79
CA PRO A 161 -15.70 21.38 -38.28
C PRO A 161 -15.18 20.53 -37.11
N GLU A 162 -14.56 19.39 -37.46
CA GLU A 162 -13.88 18.54 -36.49
C GLU A 162 -12.63 19.27 -35.92
N PRO A 163 -12.28 19.10 -34.63
CA PRO A 163 -11.10 19.74 -34.05
C PRO A 163 -9.78 19.24 -34.67
N GLU A 164 -9.10 20.09 -35.44
CA GLU A 164 -7.82 19.75 -36.10
C GLU A 164 -6.69 19.43 -35.10
N ASP A 165 -6.60 20.15 -33.98
CA ASP A 165 -5.61 19.89 -32.92
C ASP A 165 -6.28 19.34 -31.64
N VAL A 166 -6.16 18.02 -31.48
CA VAL A 166 -6.65 17.26 -30.31
C VAL A 166 -5.95 17.67 -29.01
N ASN A 167 -4.78 18.30 -29.06
CA ASN A 167 -4.04 18.72 -27.86
C ASN A 167 -4.63 19.97 -27.18
N VAL A 168 -5.40 20.77 -27.91
CA VAL A 168 -6.14 21.94 -27.36
C VAL A 168 -7.39 21.51 -26.58
N LEU A 169 -7.82 20.25 -26.74
CA LEU A 169 -8.97 19.68 -26.03
C LEU A 169 -8.59 19.22 -24.60
N ASN A 170 -9.47 19.46 -23.64
CA ASN A 170 -9.31 18.93 -22.28
C ASN A 170 -9.45 17.39 -22.24
N GLY A 171 -9.02 16.76 -21.14
CA GLY A 171 -9.00 15.30 -21.00
C GLY A 171 -10.35 14.61 -21.29
N SER A 172 -11.48 15.21 -20.87
CA SER A 172 -12.81 14.66 -21.17
C SER A 172 -13.18 14.78 -22.65
N LEU A 173 -12.90 15.92 -23.30
CA LEU A 173 -13.12 16.08 -24.74
C LEU A 173 -12.21 15.13 -25.55
N ARG A 174 -10.94 14.94 -25.16
CA ARG A 174 -10.05 13.94 -25.79
C ARG A 174 -10.56 12.51 -25.63
N LYS A 175 -11.17 12.15 -24.49
CA LYS A 175 -11.86 10.86 -24.29
C LYS A 175 -13.01 10.71 -25.30
N TYR A 176 -13.94 11.67 -25.32
CA TYR A 176 -15.20 11.53 -26.06
C TYR A 176 -15.11 11.79 -27.56
N LEU A 177 -14.03 12.42 -28.05
CA LEU A 177 -13.74 12.47 -29.49
C LEU A 177 -13.49 11.06 -30.06
N ARG A 178 -12.91 10.14 -29.27
CA ARG A 178 -12.72 8.74 -29.67
C ARG A 178 -14.03 7.95 -29.75
N PHE A 179 -14.99 8.23 -28.86
CA PHE A 179 -16.34 7.68 -28.97
C PHE A 179 -17.00 8.15 -30.28
N ILE A 180 -16.81 9.42 -30.67
CA ILE A 180 -17.31 9.95 -31.94
C ILE A 180 -16.64 9.23 -33.13
N TRP A 181 -15.31 9.03 -33.11
CA TRP A 181 -14.61 8.23 -34.13
C TRP A 181 -15.12 6.79 -34.22
N ALA A 182 -15.25 6.09 -33.09
CA ALA A 182 -15.77 4.74 -33.03
C ALA A 182 -17.24 4.61 -33.48
N ALA A 183 -18.01 5.71 -33.45
CA ALA A 183 -19.41 5.75 -33.90
C ALA A 183 -19.57 6.04 -35.41
N GLY A 184 -18.46 6.12 -36.17
CA GLY A 184 -18.45 6.47 -37.60
C GLY A 184 -17.97 7.89 -37.91
N GLY A 185 -17.48 8.64 -36.93
CA GLY A 185 -16.82 9.94 -37.13
C GLY A 185 -17.73 11.16 -37.01
N TRP A 186 -17.17 12.32 -37.37
CA TRP A 186 -17.76 13.63 -37.06
C TRP A 186 -19.02 13.96 -37.88
N GLU A 187 -19.15 13.50 -39.13
CA GLU A 187 -20.35 13.74 -39.95
C GLU A 187 -21.62 13.07 -39.36
N PRO A 188 -21.64 11.75 -39.09
CA PRO A 188 -22.76 11.11 -38.37
C PRO A 188 -23.08 11.76 -37.02
N PHE A 189 -22.05 12.21 -36.29
CA PHE A 189 -22.21 12.93 -35.03
C PHE A 189 -22.85 14.32 -35.21
N GLN A 190 -22.53 15.07 -36.27
CA GLN A 190 -23.22 16.32 -36.60
C GLN A 190 -24.70 16.08 -36.97
N GLY A 191 -25.01 14.99 -37.68
CA GLY A 191 -26.39 14.56 -37.92
C GLY A 191 -27.17 14.32 -36.61
N LEU A 192 -26.54 13.68 -35.62
CA LEU A 192 -27.11 13.52 -34.28
C LEU A 192 -27.31 14.86 -33.56
N LEU A 193 -26.33 15.77 -33.60
CA LEU A 193 -26.47 17.12 -33.03
C LEU A 193 -27.60 17.92 -33.69
N GLN A 194 -27.83 17.76 -34.99
CA GLN A 194 -28.90 18.46 -35.72
C GLN A 194 -30.29 17.91 -35.38
N ALA A 195 -30.43 16.59 -35.17
CA ALA A 195 -31.63 15.98 -34.61
C ALA A 195 -31.91 16.50 -33.18
N LEU A 196 -30.92 16.44 -32.29
CA LEU A 196 -31.05 16.95 -30.91
C LEU A 196 -31.33 18.47 -30.88
N SER A 197 -30.72 19.25 -31.77
CA SER A 197 -31.01 20.70 -31.91
C SER A 197 -32.44 20.98 -32.37
N THR A 198 -33.05 20.07 -33.13
CA THR A 198 -34.45 20.22 -33.58
C THR A 198 -35.39 19.99 -32.41
N ILE A 199 -35.17 18.93 -31.63
CA ILE A 199 -35.93 18.60 -30.41
C ILE A 199 -35.77 19.71 -29.36
N ALA A 200 -34.55 20.20 -29.15
CA ALA A 200 -34.22 21.30 -28.24
C ALA A 200 -35.05 22.57 -28.54
N ARG A 201 -35.21 22.92 -29.83
CA ARG A 201 -36.06 24.03 -30.27
C ARG A 201 -37.55 23.76 -30.05
N THR A 202 -38.03 22.55 -30.35
CA THR A 202 -39.43 22.15 -30.13
C THR A 202 -39.83 22.28 -28.66
N HIS A 203 -38.99 21.83 -27.74
CA HIS A 203 -39.24 21.87 -26.29
C HIS A 203 -38.75 23.15 -25.60
N SER A 204 -38.08 24.05 -26.32
CA SER A 204 -37.50 25.30 -25.80
C SER A 204 -36.49 25.10 -24.64
N VAL A 205 -35.62 24.09 -24.77
CA VAL A 205 -34.55 23.72 -23.83
C VAL A 205 -33.20 23.60 -24.56
N SER A 206 -32.10 23.40 -23.83
CA SER A 206 -30.78 23.15 -24.45
C SER A 206 -30.59 21.73 -25.02
N ILE A 207 -29.66 21.55 -25.96
CA ILE A 207 -29.20 20.25 -26.47
C ILE A 207 -28.70 19.33 -25.33
N PRO A 208 -27.90 19.82 -24.35
CA PRO A 208 -27.59 19.07 -23.13
C PRO A 208 -28.85 18.57 -22.40
N SER A 209 -29.90 19.38 -22.30
CA SER A 209 -31.16 19.01 -21.64
C SER A 209 -31.85 17.85 -22.37
N VAL A 210 -31.85 17.85 -23.71
CA VAL A 210 -32.36 16.74 -24.55
C VAL A 210 -31.54 15.47 -24.40
N ALA A 211 -30.21 15.56 -24.50
CA ALA A 211 -29.32 14.41 -24.34
C ALA A 211 -29.42 13.78 -22.94
N THR A 212 -29.58 14.62 -21.92
CA THR A 212 -29.74 14.18 -20.53
C THR A 212 -31.10 13.51 -20.30
N ARG A 213 -32.19 14.07 -20.84
CA ARG A 213 -33.53 13.48 -20.74
C ARG A 213 -33.60 12.10 -21.40
N TYR A 214 -33.00 11.96 -22.59
CA TYR A 214 -32.94 10.68 -23.30
C TYR A 214 -32.31 9.56 -22.45
N VAL A 215 -31.18 9.83 -21.77
CA VAL A 215 -30.55 8.84 -20.88
C VAL A 215 -31.34 8.62 -19.59
N LEU A 216 -32.01 9.66 -19.07
CA LEU A 216 -32.92 9.56 -17.90
C LEU A 216 -34.23 8.81 -18.18
N ASP A 217 -34.61 8.61 -19.43
CA ASP A 217 -35.81 7.83 -19.80
C ASP A 217 -35.49 6.36 -20.09
N ILE A 218 -34.21 5.95 -20.03
CA ILE A 218 -33.80 4.54 -20.03
C ILE A 218 -34.19 3.92 -18.67
N PRO A 219 -35.00 2.83 -18.62
CA PRO A 219 -35.55 2.30 -17.37
C PRO A 219 -34.50 1.91 -16.30
N THR A 220 -33.35 1.40 -16.72
CA THR A 220 -32.26 0.97 -15.83
C THR A 220 -31.45 2.12 -15.23
N VAL A 221 -31.48 3.31 -15.84
CA VAL A 221 -30.70 4.46 -15.38
C VAL A 221 -31.35 5.04 -14.14
N SER A 222 -30.77 4.72 -12.99
CA SER A 222 -31.15 5.31 -11.71
C SER A 222 -30.84 6.80 -11.71
N ALA A 223 -29.62 7.18 -12.09
CA ALA A 223 -29.19 8.57 -12.19
C ALA A 223 -28.15 8.79 -13.31
N VAL A 224 -28.06 10.02 -13.79
CA VAL A 224 -26.95 10.51 -14.64
C VAL A 224 -25.91 11.24 -13.81
N ILE A 225 -24.63 11.09 -14.14
CA ILE A 225 -23.53 11.81 -13.49
C ILE A 225 -23.08 12.96 -14.41
N VAL A 226 -23.27 14.20 -13.95
CA VAL A 226 -22.95 15.42 -14.71
C VAL A 226 -21.87 16.20 -13.96
N GLY A 227 -20.78 16.54 -14.66
CA GLY A 227 -19.60 17.17 -14.06
C GLY A 227 -19.93 18.55 -13.50
N CYS A 228 -19.71 18.74 -12.20
CA CYS A 228 -19.94 19.98 -11.50
C CYS A 228 -18.77 20.96 -11.69
N ARG A 229 -19.07 22.26 -11.68
CA ARG A 229 -18.08 23.33 -11.58
C ARG A 229 -18.25 23.98 -10.23
N LEU A 230 -17.18 24.18 -9.46
CA LEU A 230 -17.22 24.88 -8.17
C LEU A 230 -16.63 26.29 -8.31
N THR A 231 -17.49 27.23 -8.73
CA THR A 231 -17.16 28.64 -8.95
C THR A 231 -18.29 29.52 -8.41
N THR A 232 -18.19 30.84 -8.58
CA THR A 232 -19.31 31.75 -8.27
C THR A 232 -20.58 31.45 -9.08
N GLU A 233 -20.45 30.82 -10.25
CA GLU A 233 -21.52 30.54 -11.23
C GLU A 233 -22.17 29.16 -11.08
N SER A 234 -21.72 28.31 -10.13
CA SER A 234 -22.20 26.93 -9.97
C SER A 234 -23.72 26.79 -9.94
N SER A 235 -24.40 27.71 -9.26
CA SER A 235 -25.86 27.74 -9.17
C SER A 235 -26.57 28.04 -10.50
N GLU A 236 -25.91 28.65 -11.48
CA GLU A 236 -26.47 28.84 -12.82
C GLU A 236 -26.24 27.61 -13.70
N TYR A 237 -25.05 27.04 -13.64
CA TYR A 237 -24.73 25.81 -14.39
C TYR A 237 -25.63 24.65 -13.93
N ALA A 238 -25.80 24.48 -12.61
CA ALA A 238 -26.74 23.52 -12.04
C ALA A 238 -28.19 23.76 -12.52
N LYS A 239 -28.68 25.01 -12.48
CA LYS A 239 -30.04 25.35 -12.96
C LYS A 239 -30.28 25.01 -14.43
N ARG A 240 -29.27 25.17 -15.31
CA ARG A 240 -29.38 24.77 -16.72
C ARG A 240 -29.46 23.25 -16.87
N ASN A 241 -28.67 22.50 -16.10
CA ASN A 241 -28.78 21.03 -16.11
C ASN A 241 -30.17 20.55 -15.62
N LEU A 242 -30.81 21.28 -14.69
CA LEU A 242 -32.16 20.96 -14.22
C LEU A 242 -33.28 21.15 -15.27
N GLU A 243 -33.01 21.80 -16.41
CA GLU A 243 -33.94 21.81 -17.57
C GLU A 243 -34.26 20.39 -18.06
N ALA A 244 -33.39 19.39 -17.82
CA ALA A 244 -33.67 17.98 -18.08
C ALA A 244 -34.88 17.42 -17.31
N PHE A 245 -35.41 18.15 -16.31
CA PHE A 245 -36.61 17.78 -15.56
C PHE A 245 -37.85 18.63 -15.91
N SER A 246 -37.75 19.65 -16.76
CA SER A 246 -38.90 20.51 -17.13
C SER A 246 -39.74 20.02 -18.32
N PHE A 247 -39.37 18.91 -18.97
CA PHE A 247 -40.08 18.37 -20.14
C PHE A 247 -40.02 16.82 -20.20
N ARG A 248 -40.62 16.28 -21.28
CA ARG A 248 -40.61 14.85 -21.64
C ARG A 248 -40.41 14.71 -23.13
N LEU A 249 -39.65 13.70 -23.56
CA LEU A 249 -39.54 13.34 -24.97
C LEU A 249 -40.83 12.67 -25.45
N THR A 250 -41.21 12.95 -26.69
CA THR A 250 -42.35 12.32 -27.38
C THR A 250 -41.85 11.21 -28.30
N GLU A 251 -42.74 10.30 -28.74
CA GLU A 251 -42.37 9.28 -29.74
C GLU A 251 -41.78 9.87 -31.02
N ASN A 252 -42.22 11.05 -31.46
CA ASN A 252 -41.64 11.76 -32.61
C ASN A 252 -40.18 12.19 -32.35
N ASP A 253 -39.85 12.58 -31.11
CA ASP A 253 -38.48 12.92 -30.72
C ASP A 253 -37.61 11.66 -30.66
N TYR A 254 -38.16 10.53 -30.18
CA TYR A 254 -37.49 9.23 -30.21
C TYR A 254 -37.31 8.68 -31.62
N ASP A 255 -38.28 8.83 -32.52
CA ASP A 255 -38.14 8.48 -33.94
C ASP A 255 -37.02 9.31 -34.57
N LEU A 256 -36.99 10.63 -34.35
CA LEU A 256 -35.96 11.51 -34.90
C LEU A 256 -34.55 11.17 -34.37
N ILE A 257 -34.41 10.86 -33.08
CA ILE A 257 -33.16 10.34 -32.51
C ILE A 257 -32.81 8.99 -33.14
N ARG A 258 -33.76 8.04 -33.20
CA ARG A 258 -33.55 6.70 -33.79
C ARG A 258 -33.14 6.76 -35.26
N THR A 259 -33.67 7.71 -36.04
CA THR A 259 -33.27 7.95 -37.44
C THR A 259 -31.86 8.51 -37.55
N ALA A 260 -31.49 9.55 -36.79
CA ALA A 260 -30.12 10.07 -36.80
C ALA A 260 -29.10 9.01 -36.35
N GLN A 261 -29.48 8.21 -35.36
CA GLN A 261 -28.74 7.05 -34.88
C GLN A 261 -28.54 5.94 -35.94
N GLN A 262 -29.26 5.91 -37.07
CA GLN A 262 -29.01 4.92 -38.13
C GLN A 262 -27.70 5.17 -38.90
N ALA A 263 -27.20 6.41 -38.90
CA ALA A 263 -25.90 6.75 -39.47
C ALA A 263 -24.71 6.40 -38.55
N LEU A 264 -24.97 6.07 -37.28
CA LEU A 264 -23.95 5.72 -36.28
C LEU A 264 -23.66 4.22 -36.28
N GLN A 265 -22.38 3.89 -36.32
CA GLN A 265 -21.88 2.56 -35.96
C GLN A 265 -22.14 2.30 -34.47
N ASP A 266 -22.41 1.05 -34.10
CA ASP A 266 -22.42 0.67 -32.68
C ASP A 266 -20.99 0.61 -32.15
N MET A 267 -20.80 1.01 -30.88
CA MET A 267 -19.55 0.76 -30.17
C MET A 267 -19.28 -0.76 -30.11
N PRO A 268 -18.01 -1.20 -30.18
CA PRO A 268 -17.66 -2.59 -29.93
C PRO A 268 -17.95 -2.99 -28.48
N ASP A 269 -18.22 -4.28 -28.30
CA ASP A 269 -18.33 -4.97 -27.00
C ASP A 269 -19.33 -4.37 -25.99
N ASP A 270 -19.20 -4.75 -24.71
CA ASP A 270 -20.14 -4.36 -23.65
C ASP A 270 -19.64 -3.11 -22.89
N CYS A 271 -20.44 -2.61 -21.96
CA CYS A 271 -20.12 -1.45 -21.13
C CYS A 271 -18.94 -1.76 -20.19
N GLY A 272 -17.92 -0.90 -20.18
CA GLY A 272 -16.70 -1.08 -19.39
C GLY A 272 -15.53 -1.66 -20.20
N ASP A 273 -15.80 -2.38 -21.30
CA ASP A 273 -14.74 -2.93 -22.16
C ASP A 273 -13.92 -1.83 -22.88
N GLU A 274 -14.39 -0.58 -22.92
CA GLU A 274 -13.63 0.55 -23.49
C GLU A 274 -12.35 0.92 -22.72
N TYR A 275 -12.15 0.32 -21.53
CA TYR A 275 -10.92 0.38 -20.75
C TYR A 275 -10.07 -0.90 -20.87
N ARG A 276 -10.66 -2.01 -21.34
CA ARG A 276 -10.06 -3.36 -21.30
C ARG A 276 -9.63 -3.88 -22.67
N ARG A 277 -10.23 -3.38 -23.76
CA ARG A 277 -9.95 -3.82 -25.14
C ARG A 277 -9.74 -2.63 -26.09
N PRO A 278 -8.97 -2.81 -27.18
CA PRO A 278 -8.84 -1.80 -28.22
C PRO A 278 -10.15 -1.69 -29.04
N PRO A 279 -10.55 -0.49 -29.49
CA PRO A 279 -9.91 0.80 -29.27
C PRO A 279 -10.21 1.36 -27.86
N TYR A 280 -9.17 1.66 -27.08
CA TYR A 280 -9.32 2.20 -25.72
C TYR A 280 -9.92 3.62 -25.75
N LEU A 281 -11.17 3.77 -25.32
CA LEU A 281 -11.90 5.04 -25.34
C LEU A 281 -11.68 5.79 -24.02
N THR A 282 -10.43 5.96 -23.60
CA THR A 282 -10.05 6.58 -22.31
C THR A 282 -9.45 7.98 -22.49
N ALA A 283 -9.28 8.73 -21.39
CA ALA A 283 -8.76 10.10 -21.44
C ALA A 283 -7.24 10.18 -21.71
N ALA A 284 -6.50 9.10 -21.40
CA ALA A 284 -5.04 9.06 -21.50
C ALA A 284 -4.58 8.77 -22.93
N GLY A 285 -4.94 7.62 -23.49
CA GLY A 285 -4.30 7.11 -24.71
C GLY A 285 -4.79 5.71 -25.06
N ASP A 286 -4.03 5.07 -25.95
CA ASP A 286 -3.87 3.63 -25.89
C ASP A 286 -3.32 3.22 -24.51
N LEU A 287 -3.97 2.26 -23.84
CA LEU A 287 -3.56 1.74 -22.53
C LEU A 287 -2.72 0.45 -22.62
N SER A 288 -2.32 0.03 -23.82
CA SER A 288 -1.45 -1.15 -24.04
C SER A 288 -0.20 -1.17 -23.16
N HIS A 289 0.35 -0.01 -22.79
CA HIS A 289 1.49 0.12 -21.89
C HIS A 289 1.24 -0.39 -20.45
N HIS A 290 -0.01 -0.41 -19.98
CA HIS A 290 -0.40 -1.06 -18.73
C HIS A 290 -0.63 -2.58 -18.90
N LEU A 291 -1.09 -3.02 -20.08
CA LEU A 291 -1.41 -4.42 -20.38
C LEU A 291 -0.19 -5.24 -20.89
N THR A 292 0.95 -4.60 -21.11
CA THR A 292 2.21 -5.23 -21.59
C THR A 292 3.19 -5.58 -20.46
N GLU A 293 2.76 -5.46 -19.20
CA GLU A 293 3.57 -5.67 -17.97
C GLU A 293 3.83 -7.16 -17.63
N VAL A 294 4.00 -8.02 -18.63
CA VAL A 294 4.70 -9.33 -18.46
C VAL A 294 6.06 -9.27 -19.18
N ARG A 295 6.88 -8.30 -18.77
CA ARG A 295 8.32 -8.23 -19.12
C ARG A 295 9.15 -9.19 -18.26
N ASN A 296 8.67 -10.43 -18.13
CA ASN A 296 9.41 -11.50 -17.46
C ASN A 296 10.58 -11.94 -18.36
N THR A 297 11.77 -11.42 -18.09
CA THR A 297 13.01 -11.76 -18.80
C THR A 297 13.37 -13.24 -18.60
N GLU A 298 13.19 -13.76 -17.38
CA GLU A 298 13.46 -15.16 -17.04
C GLU A 298 12.59 -16.12 -17.85
N LEU A 299 11.31 -15.78 -18.07
CA LEU A 299 10.40 -16.52 -18.95
C LEU A 299 10.96 -16.57 -20.38
N LYS A 300 11.40 -15.42 -20.93
CA LYS A 300 11.96 -15.34 -22.29
C LYS A 300 13.26 -16.13 -22.43
N GLU A 301 14.16 -16.05 -21.44
CA GLU A 301 15.41 -16.81 -21.39
C GLU A 301 15.17 -18.32 -21.23
N ALA A 302 14.18 -18.71 -20.41
CA ALA A 302 13.79 -20.11 -20.24
C ALA A 302 13.17 -20.69 -21.52
N ILE A 303 12.35 -19.92 -22.26
CA ILE A 303 11.83 -20.29 -23.58
C ILE A 303 12.99 -20.45 -24.58
N ALA A 304 13.91 -19.48 -24.63
CA ALA A 304 15.07 -19.52 -25.54
C ALA A 304 16.02 -20.70 -25.23
N ALA A 305 16.14 -21.09 -23.96
CA ALA A 305 16.85 -22.28 -23.50
C ALA A 305 16.06 -23.60 -23.64
N GLY A 306 14.87 -23.58 -24.28
CA GLY A 306 14.05 -24.76 -24.53
C GLY A 306 13.46 -25.42 -23.28
N LYS A 307 13.39 -24.71 -22.15
CA LYS A 307 12.93 -25.26 -20.87
C LYS A 307 11.40 -25.47 -20.88
N ARG A 308 10.95 -26.49 -20.14
CA ARG A 308 9.56 -26.62 -19.71
C ARG A 308 9.30 -25.62 -18.59
N ILE A 309 8.17 -24.90 -18.65
CA ILE A 309 7.80 -23.85 -17.70
C ILE A 309 6.39 -24.13 -17.19
N GLU A 310 6.19 -24.03 -15.89
CA GLU A 310 4.91 -24.31 -15.22
C GLU A 310 4.30 -23.03 -14.66
N TYR A 311 2.98 -22.97 -14.66
CA TYR A 311 2.19 -21.98 -13.94
C TYR A 311 1.16 -22.70 -13.08
N SER A 312 1.11 -22.35 -11.80
CA SER A 312 0.18 -22.90 -10.81
C SER A 312 -0.73 -21.79 -10.29
N THR A 313 -1.98 -22.15 -10.01
CA THR A 313 -3.01 -21.25 -9.47
C THR A 313 -2.97 -21.08 -7.96
N GLY A 314 -2.16 -21.87 -7.24
CA GLY A 314 -2.21 -21.95 -5.78
C GLY A 314 -3.38 -22.80 -5.28
N SER A 315 -4.04 -23.54 -6.17
CA SER A 315 -5.16 -24.41 -5.80
C SER A 315 -4.64 -25.52 -4.88
N PRO A 316 -5.32 -25.83 -3.75
CA PRO A 316 -4.87 -26.86 -2.82
C PRO A 316 -4.81 -28.26 -3.47
N TRP A 317 -5.47 -28.46 -4.61
CA TRP A 317 -5.44 -29.70 -5.38
C TRP A 317 -4.19 -29.86 -6.26
N GLU A 318 -3.52 -28.78 -6.67
CA GLU A 318 -2.30 -28.83 -7.51
C GLU A 318 -1.19 -29.68 -6.86
N PRO A 319 -0.75 -29.42 -5.61
CA PRO A 319 0.27 -30.24 -4.94
C PRO A 319 -0.24 -31.64 -4.51
N VAL A 320 -1.55 -31.85 -4.38
CA VAL A 320 -2.14 -33.12 -3.94
C VAL A 320 -2.31 -34.10 -5.09
N ALA A 321 -2.77 -33.63 -6.26
CA ALA A 321 -2.96 -34.44 -7.46
C ALA A 321 -1.73 -34.43 -8.41
N GLY A 322 -0.72 -33.60 -8.13
CA GLY A 322 0.54 -33.59 -8.87
C GLY A 322 0.47 -32.90 -10.23
N TYR A 323 -0.27 -31.79 -10.32
CA TYR A 323 -0.42 -30.99 -11.54
C TYR A 323 -0.22 -29.49 -11.27
N CYS A 324 -0.04 -28.72 -12.35
CA CYS A 324 -0.01 -27.26 -12.36
C CYS A 324 -1.09 -26.75 -13.34
N ARG A 325 -1.76 -25.63 -13.05
CA ARG A 325 -2.81 -25.05 -13.92
C ARG A 325 -2.45 -25.06 -15.41
N ALA A 326 -1.22 -24.67 -15.75
CA ALA A 326 -0.75 -24.70 -17.13
C ALA A 326 0.75 -25.00 -17.24
N VAL A 327 1.14 -25.54 -18.40
CA VAL A 327 2.54 -25.81 -18.75
C VAL A 327 2.84 -25.33 -20.17
N ARG A 328 3.95 -24.62 -20.33
CA ARG A 328 4.50 -24.19 -21.62
C ARG A 328 5.69 -25.06 -22.02
N THR A 329 5.70 -25.50 -23.28
CA THR A 329 6.83 -26.16 -23.94
C THR A 329 7.03 -25.55 -25.34
N GLY A 330 8.07 -24.72 -25.49
CA GLY A 330 8.31 -23.96 -26.72
C GLY A 330 7.17 -22.99 -27.03
N ASN A 331 6.42 -23.26 -28.10
CA ASN A 331 5.25 -22.48 -28.52
C ASN A 331 3.91 -23.06 -28.06
N ASN A 332 3.86 -24.27 -27.48
CA ASN A 332 2.61 -24.86 -27.02
C ASN A 332 2.39 -24.54 -25.54
N ILE A 333 1.16 -24.19 -25.18
CA ILE A 333 0.69 -24.08 -23.79
C ILE A 333 -0.47 -25.06 -23.62
N TYR A 334 -0.39 -25.90 -22.59
CA TYR A 334 -1.44 -26.85 -22.20
C TYR A 334 -1.99 -26.40 -20.84
N ILE A 335 -3.30 -26.21 -20.74
CA ILE A 335 -4.00 -25.74 -19.54
C ILE A 335 -4.91 -26.86 -19.05
N SER A 336 -4.68 -27.34 -17.83
CA SER A 336 -5.42 -28.44 -17.22
C SER A 336 -6.90 -28.12 -17.02
N GLY A 337 -7.70 -29.16 -16.80
CA GLY A 337 -9.10 -29.05 -16.39
C GLY A 337 -9.28 -28.05 -15.26
N THR A 338 -10.09 -27.03 -15.51
CA THR A 338 -10.25 -25.85 -14.66
C THR A 338 -11.72 -25.70 -14.30
N THR A 339 -12.03 -25.81 -13.01
CA THR A 339 -13.33 -25.50 -12.40
C THR A 339 -13.30 -24.14 -11.72
N ALA A 340 -14.47 -23.59 -11.37
CA ALA A 340 -14.65 -22.25 -10.78
C ALA A 340 -14.23 -22.12 -9.30
N ASN A 341 -13.00 -22.55 -8.99
CA ASN A 341 -12.38 -22.43 -7.67
C ASN A 341 -12.22 -20.96 -7.27
N SER A 342 -12.27 -20.66 -5.96
CA SER A 342 -11.85 -19.35 -5.44
C SER A 342 -10.32 -19.16 -5.52
N PRO A 343 -9.83 -17.92 -5.64
CA PRO A 343 -8.42 -17.57 -5.37
C PRO A 343 -7.96 -18.01 -3.97
N ASP A 344 -6.64 -18.20 -3.82
CA ASP A 344 -6.04 -18.59 -2.54
C ASP A 344 -6.28 -17.53 -1.45
N GLY A 345 -6.44 -17.99 -0.21
CA GLY A 345 -6.70 -17.13 0.95
C GLY A 345 -8.09 -16.49 1.03
N LEU A 346 -9.03 -16.81 0.13
CA LEU A 346 -10.41 -16.32 0.16
C LEU A 346 -11.41 -17.39 0.61
N ASP A 347 -12.32 -17.01 1.52
CA ASP A 347 -13.41 -17.86 2.03
C ASP A 347 -14.65 -17.78 1.13
N LEU A 348 -14.49 -18.18 -0.14
CA LEU A 348 -15.57 -18.34 -1.12
C LEU A 348 -15.57 -19.80 -1.60
N LEU A 349 -16.73 -20.47 -1.53
CA LEU A 349 -16.82 -21.90 -1.85
C LEU A 349 -16.69 -22.20 -3.35
N VAL A 350 -17.34 -21.39 -4.20
CA VAL A 350 -17.31 -21.52 -5.67
C VAL A 350 -17.64 -20.16 -6.31
N LEU A 351 -16.88 -19.76 -7.33
CA LEU A 351 -17.17 -18.53 -8.09
C LEU A 351 -18.35 -18.79 -9.04
N GLY A 352 -19.28 -17.84 -9.13
CA GLY A 352 -20.52 -18.00 -9.91
C GLY A 352 -21.56 -18.94 -9.29
N GLY A 353 -21.38 -19.36 -8.03
CA GLY A 353 -22.41 -20.03 -7.24
C GLY A 353 -23.02 -21.26 -7.93
N GLN A 354 -24.32 -21.21 -8.21
CA GLN A 354 -25.09 -22.28 -8.88
C GLN A 354 -25.37 -21.98 -10.36
N SER A 355 -24.68 -21.01 -10.95
CA SER A 355 -24.86 -20.58 -12.35
C SER A 355 -23.74 -21.13 -13.21
N ALA A 356 -24.03 -22.16 -14.02
CA ALA A 356 -23.06 -22.76 -14.94
C ALA A 356 -22.50 -21.74 -15.94
N ARG A 357 -23.31 -20.75 -16.33
CA ARG A 357 -22.88 -19.56 -17.08
C ARG A 357 -21.76 -18.80 -16.37
N SER A 358 -21.98 -18.42 -15.12
CA SER A 358 -21.03 -17.63 -14.34
C SER A 358 -19.78 -18.43 -13.97
N GLN A 359 -19.92 -19.71 -13.65
CA GLN A 359 -18.78 -20.63 -13.50
C GLN A 359 -17.92 -20.65 -14.78
N THR A 360 -18.53 -20.69 -15.97
CA THR A 360 -17.82 -20.65 -17.26
C THR A 360 -16.99 -19.38 -17.44
N VAL A 361 -17.50 -18.21 -17.05
CA VAL A 361 -16.75 -16.94 -17.11
C VAL A 361 -15.51 -17.00 -16.19
N ALA A 362 -15.69 -17.34 -14.91
CA ALA A 362 -14.59 -17.42 -13.93
C ALA A 362 -13.51 -18.45 -14.32
N ILE A 363 -13.92 -19.57 -14.94
CA ILE A 363 -13.01 -20.58 -15.50
C ILE A 363 -12.19 -19.98 -16.65
N LEU A 364 -12.82 -19.23 -17.56
CA LEU A 364 -12.14 -18.64 -18.70
C LEU A 364 -11.19 -17.49 -18.30
N ASP A 365 -11.47 -16.74 -17.24
CA ASP A 365 -10.50 -15.79 -16.66
C ASP A 365 -9.31 -16.49 -15.99
N THR A 366 -9.55 -17.64 -15.34
CA THR A 366 -8.48 -18.47 -14.78
C THR A 366 -7.58 -19.03 -15.89
N ILE A 367 -8.16 -19.40 -17.03
CA ILE A 367 -7.42 -19.80 -18.25
C ILE A 367 -6.67 -18.61 -18.86
N ARG A 368 -7.31 -17.43 -18.98
CA ARG A 368 -6.71 -16.17 -19.45
C ARG A 368 -5.48 -15.77 -18.61
N ARG A 369 -5.57 -15.91 -17.28
CA ARG A 369 -4.45 -15.69 -16.34
C ARG A 369 -3.28 -16.64 -16.63
N ALA A 370 -3.58 -17.93 -16.74
CA ALA A 370 -2.57 -18.96 -16.98
C ALA A 370 -1.85 -18.79 -18.33
N LEU A 371 -2.57 -18.34 -19.36
CA LEU A 371 -2.02 -17.96 -20.65
C LEU A 371 -1.09 -16.74 -20.53
N LYS A 372 -1.54 -15.65 -19.89
CA LYS A 372 -0.74 -14.43 -19.70
C LYS A 372 0.55 -14.68 -18.91
N ALA A 373 0.47 -15.44 -17.81
CA ALA A 373 1.64 -15.81 -17.01
C ALA A 373 2.70 -16.61 -17.79
N LEU A 374 2.27 -17.38 -18.79
CA LEU A 374 3.14 -18.14 -19.70
C LEU A 374 3.42 -17.41 -21.03
N GLY A 375 3.01 -16.14 -21.18
CA GLY A 375 3.28 -15.31 -22.35
C GLY A 375 2.46 -15.68 -23.60
N GLY A 376 1.15 -15.86 -23.43
CA GLY A 376 0.13 -16.03 -24.47
C GLY A 376 -1.19 -15.35 -24.13
N THR A 377 -2.15 -15.42 -25.06
CA THR A 377 -3.48 -14.78 -25.01
C THR A 377 -4.61 -15.79 -25.28
N LEU A 378 -5.87 -15.38 -25.16
CA LEU A 378 -6.99 -16.24 -25.57
C LEU A 378 -7.06 -16.41 -27.09
N SER A 379 -6.57 -15.44 -27.89
CA SER A 379 -6.43 -15.58 -29.33
C SER A 379 -5.44 -16.67 -29.76
N ASP A 380 -4.52 -17.10 -28.87
CA ASP A 380 -3.63 -18.25 -29.12
C ASP A 380 -4.32 -19.61 -28.88
N VAL A 381 -5.53 -19.65 -28.31
CA VAL A 381 -6.24 -20.91 -27.97
C VAL A 381 -6.73 -21.59 -29.25
N VAL A 382 -6.19 -22.77 -29.54
CA VAL A 382 -6.55 -23.58 -30.71
C VAL A 382 -7.63 -24.62 -30.39
N ARG A 383 -7.75 -25.03 -29.12
CA ARG A 383 -8.73 -26.05 -28.69
C ARG A 383 -9.23 -25.81 -27.27
N THR A 384 -10.51 -26.12 -27.05
CA THR A 384 -11.10 -26.26 -25.71
C THR A 384 -11.86 -27.58 -25.58
N ARG A 385 -11.85 -28.18 -24.38
CA ARG A 385 -12.72 -29.28 -23.99
C ARG A 385 -13.56 -28.79 -22.81
N VAL A 386 -14.87 -28.87 -22.93
CA VAL A 386 -15.85 -28.37 -21.94
C VAL A 386 -16.61 -29.58 -21.39
N ILE A 387 -16.57 -29.75 -20.07
CA ILE A 387 -17.32 -30.80 -19.37
C ILE A 387 -18.36 -30.12 -18.49
N ILE A 388 -19.63 -30.48 -18.65
CA ILE A 388 -20.75 -29.94 -17.86
C ILE A 388 -21.44 -31.03 -17.05
N ARG A 389 -21.96 -30.68 -15.87
CA ARG A 389 -22.67 -31.63 -14.99
C ARG A 389 -24.05 -32.01 -15.54
N ASN A 390 -24.81 -31.03 -16.04
CA ASN A 390 -26.19 -31.23 -16.48
C ASN A 390 -26.34 -30.87 -17.96
N GLU A 391 -27.09 -31.66 -18.73
CA GLU A 391 -27.37 -31.40 -20.14
C GLU A 391 -28.07 -30.05 -20.38
N ALA A 392 -28.93 -29.63 -19.43
CA ALA A 392 -29.66 -28.36 -19.48
C ALA A 392 -28.74 -27.11 -19.46
N ASP A 393 -27.52 -27.21 -18.91
CA ASP A 393 -26.57 -26.10 -18.87
C ASP A 393 -25.88 -25.84 -20.21
N CYS A 394 -26.01 -26.76 -21.18
CA CYS A 394 -25.27 -26.79 -22.43
C CYS A 394 -25.35 -25.47 -23.23
N GLU A 395 -26.55 -24.89 -23.33
CA GLU A 395 -26.75 -23.66 -24.12
C GLU A 395 -26.10 -22.44 -23.45
N GLU A 396 -26.30 -22.24 -22.14
CA GLU A 396 -25.77 -21.09 -21.42
C GLU A 396 -24.24 -21.14 -21.26
N VAL A 397 -23.68 -22.35 -21.05
CA VAL A 397 -22.22 -22.57 -21.08
C VAL A 397 -21.65 -22.29 -22.47
N SER A 398 -22.33 -22.76 -23.54
CA SER A 398 -21.91 -22.48 -24.92
C SER A 398 -22.00 -21.00 -25.27
N ARG A 399 -23.00 -20.27 -24.76
CA ARG A 399 -23.15 -18.82 -24.93
C ARG A 399 -22.08 -18.04 -24.18
N ALA A 400 -21.72 -18.44 -22.96
CA ALA A 400 -20.63 -17.82 -22.20
C ALA A 400 -19.25 -18.06 -22.87
N HIS A 401 -18.96 -19.30 -23.26
CA HIS A 401 -17.74 -19.65 -24.02
C HIS A 401 -17.65 -18.90 -25.35
N GLY A 402 -18.73 -18.92 -26.14
CA GLY A 402 -18.78 -18.25 -27.44
C GLY A 402 -18.60 -16.74 -27.35
N TRP A 403 -19.14 -16.08 -26.33
CA TRP A 403 -18.92 -14.66 -26.08
C TRP A 403 -17.44 -14.35 -25.80
N VAL A 404 -16.80 -15.07 -24.88
CA VAL A 404 -15.39 -14.81 -24.50
C VAL A 404 -14.46 -14.91 -25.72
N PHE A 405 -14.62 -15.93 -26.57
CA PHE A 405 -13.75 -16.09 -27.75
C PHE A 405 -14.14 -15.18 -28.93
N GLN A 406 -15.42 -14.75 -29.03
CA GLN A 406 -15.83 -13.72 -29.99
C GLN A 406 -15.18 -12.37 -29.69
N CYS A 407 -15.01 -12.00 -28.41
CA CYS A 407 -14.32 -10.78 -27.98
C CYS A 407 -12.80 -10.78 -28.24
N GLU A 408 -12.23 -11.92 -28.65
CA GLU A 408 -10.80 -12.11 -28.92
C GLU A 408 -10.57 -12.46 -30.43
N ASP A 409 -11.61 -12.26 -31.27
CA ASP A 409 -11.79 -12.65 -32.68
C ASP A 409 -11.21 -14.03 -33.06
N VAL A 410 -11.56 -15.05 -32.27
CA VAL A 410 -11.15 -16.44 -32.51
C VAL A 410 -12.28 -17.44 -32.30
N ARG A 411 -12.06 -18.64 -32.86
CA ARG A 411 -12.97 -19.79 -32.73
C ARG A 411 -12.14 -21.07 -32.50
N PRO A 412 -11.79 -21.40 -31.25
CA PRO A 412 -11.07 -22.63 -30.94
C PRO A 412 -11.91 -23.86 -31.33
N ALA A 413 -11.24 -24.97 -31.66
CA ALA A 413 -11.92 -26.25 -31.81
C ALA A 413 -12.54 -26.66 -30.45
N ASN A 414 -13.86 -26.69 -30.35
CA ASN A 414 -14.57 -27.04 -29.13
C ASN A 414 -14.93 -28.54 -29.10
N THR A 415 -14.95 -29.15 -27.93
CA THR A 415 -15.65 -30.42 -27.66
C THR A 415 -16.39 -30.29 -26.33
N LEU A 416 -17.73 -30.32 -26.35
CA LEU A 416 -18.58 -30.26 -25.16
C LEU A 416 -19.11 -31.66 -24.82
N ILE A 417 -19.06 -32.03 -23.53
CA ILE A 417 -19.43 -33.37 -23.01
C ILE A 417 -20.21 -33.21 -21.70
N VAL A 418 -21.25 -34.02 -21.48
CA VAL A 418 -21.93 -34.12 -20.17
C VAL A 418 -21.24 -35.21 -19.34
N GLY A 419 -20.89 -34.90 -18.08
CA GLY A 419 -20.13 -35.81 -17.22
C GLY A 419 -20.18 -35.46 -15.73
N THR A 420 -19.77 -36.40 -14.87
CA THR A 420 -19.71 -36.16 -13.41
C THR A 420 -18.41 -35.45 -13.04
N LEU A 421 -18.52 -34.25 -12.46
CA LEU A 421 -17.38 -33.48 -11.94
C LEU A 421 -17.13 -33.80 -10.45
N VAL A 422 -15.87 -33.69 -10.03
CA VAL A 422 -15.45 -33.87 -8.62
C VAL A 422 -15.84 -32.63 -7.81
N GLY A 423 -16.29 -32.83 -6.57
CA GLY A 423 -17.04 -31.81 -5.82
C GLY A 423 -18.52 -31.81 -6.20
N SER A 424 -19.39 -31.25 -5.36
CA SER A 424 -20.83 -31.11 -5.62
C SER A 424 -21.21 -29.80 -6.29
N GLU A 425 -20.40 -28.78 -6.03
CA GLU A 425 -20.58 -27.36 -6.28
C GLU A 425 -20.18 -26.92 -7.70
N TYR A 426 -19.30 -27.68 -8.36
CA TYR A 426 -18.86 -27.39 -9.72
C TYR A 426 -19.84 -27.95 -10.76
N LEU A 427 -20.30 -27.10 -11.66
CA LEU A 427 -21.21 -27.41 -12.76
C LEU A 427 -20.47 -27.49 -14.10
N VAL A 428 -19.30 -26.84 -14.21
CA VAL A 428 -18.48 -26.76 -15.43
C VAL A 428 -17.01 -26.99 -15.11
N GLU A 429 -16.31 -27.68 -16.00
CA GLU A 429 -14.86 -27.79 -16.07
C GLU A 429 -14.39 -27.54 -17.51
N ILE A 430 -13.35 -26.74 -17.71
CA ILE A 430 -12.77 -26.47 -19.05
C ILE A 430 -11.27 -26.75 -19.05
N GLU A 431 -10.83 -27.51 -20.05
CA GLU A 431 -9.43 -27.73 -20.41
C GLU A 431 -9.13 -26.99 -21.72
N ALA A 432 -7.93 -26.43 -21.90
CA ALA A 432 -7.57 -25.65 -23.08
C ALA A 432 -6.16 -25.94 -23.61
N GLU A 433 -5.98 -25.82 -24.92
CA GLU A 433 -4.70 -25.90 -25.61
C GLU A 433 -4.49 -24.64 -26.44
N ALA A 434 -3.34 -23.98 -26.28
CA ALA A 434 -2.96 -22.79 -27.02
C ALA A 434 -1.61 -22.97 -27.71
N ARG A 435 -1.43 -22.27 -28.85
CA ARG A 435 -0.22 -22.39 -29.66
C ARG A 435 0.21 -21.04 -30.26
N LEU A 436 1.33 -20.56 -29.73
CA LEU A 436 1.87 -19.24 -29.95
C LEU A 436 2.56 -19.09 -31.31
N GLY A 437 2.55 -17.87 -31.82
CA GLY A 437 3.23 -17.50 -33.07
C GLY A 437 2.44 -17.80 -34.34
N PHE A 438 1.12 -17.98 -34.22
CA PHE A 438 0.21 -17.82 -35.35
C PHE A 438 -0.24 -16.36 -35.44
N ASP A 439 -0.17 -15.83 -36.65
CA ASP A 439 -0.54 -14.46 -36.98
C ASP A 439 -1.73 -14.52 -37.95
N GLN A 440 -2.86 -13.93 -37.56
CA GLN A 440 -4.05 -13.88 -38.41
C GLN A 440 -3.84 -13.02 -39.66
N GLU A 441 -2.90 -12.04 -39.63
CA GLU A 441 -2.55 -11.25 -40.81
C GLU A 441 -1.81 -12.06 -41.89
N GLN A 442 -1.45 -13.32 -41.62
CA GLN A 442 -0.89 -14.25 -42.61
C GLN A 442 -1.95 -15.15 -43.26
N TRP A 443 -3.21 -15.13 -42.81
CA TRP A 443 -4.28 -15.89 -43.45
C TRP A 443 -4.61 -15.30 -44.83
N PRO A 444 -4.87 -16.13 -45.87
CA PRO A 444 -5.36 -15.63 -47.15
C PRO A 444 -6.69 -14.87 -46.97
N PRO A 445 -6.93 -13.75 -47.68
CA PRO A 445 -8.10 -12.89 -47.44
C PRO A 445 -9.45 -13.61 -47.48
N GLN A 446 -9.60 -14.64 -48.32
CA GLN A 446 -10.81 -15.46 -48.44
C GLN A 446 -11.12 -16.33 -47.20
N PHE A 447 -10.20 -16.42 -46.23
CA PHE A 447 -10.42 -17.08 -44.94
C PHE A 447 -10.52 -16.09 -43.78
N ARG A 448 -10.25 -14.78 -43.98
CA ARG A 448 -10.50 -13.74 -42.99
C ARG A 448 -11.98 -13.34 -43.02
N GLY A 449 -12.59 -13.15 -41.85
CA GLY A 449 -13.92 -12.55 -41.74
C GLY A 449 -15.10 -13.32 -42.35
N PHE A 450 -14.96 -14.62 -42.67
CA PHE A 450 -16.06 -15.42 -43.25
C PHE A 450 -17.07 -15.91 -42.19
N TYR A 451 -17.49 -15.00 -41.31
CA TYR A 451 -18.40 -15.27 -40.20
C TYR A 451 -19.62 -14.34 -40.28
N PRO A 452 -20.86 -14.89 -40.38
CA PRO A 452 -22.04 -14.06 -40.28
C PRO A 452 -22.10 -13.45 -38.87
N THR A 453 -22.31 -12.14 -38.79
CA THR A 453 -22.47 -11.44 -37.52
C THR A 453 -23.77 -11.89 -36.86
N CYS A 454 -23.65 -12.73 -35.83
CA CYS A 454 -24.70 -12.92 -34.84
C CYS A 454 -24.82 -11.63 -34.01
N SER A 455 -25.43 -10.60 -34.62
CA SER A 455 -26.11 -9.56 -33.84
C SER A 455 -27.03 -10.27 -32.85
N PRO A 456 -27.02 -9.94 -31.55
CA PRO A 456 -27.95 -10.54 -30.61
C PRO A 456 -29.36 -10.26 -31.11
N ARG A 457 -30.11 -11.33 -31.43
CA ARG A 457 -31.55 -11.17 -31.65
C ARG A 457 -32.14 -10.71 -30.32
N PRO A 458 -32.91 -9.62 -30.25
CA PRO A 458 -33.69 -9.35 -29.06
C PRO A 458 -34.61 -10.55 -28.83
N GLU A 459 -34.61 -11.08 -27.61
CA GLU A 459 -35.50 -12.16 -27.22
C GLU A 459 -36.94 -11.62 -27.20
N ASP A 460 -37.85 -12.31 -27.89
CA ASP A 460 -39.22 -11.84 -28.11
C ASP A 460 -40.03 -11.87 -26.80
N PRO A 461 -40.46 -10.71 -26.25
CA PRO A 461 -41.26 -10.68 -25.02
C PRO A 461 -42.69 -11.24 -25.19
N GLY A 462 -43.08 -11.66 -26.40
CA GLY A 462 -44.44 -12.08 -26.77
C GLY A 462 -44.85 -13.51 -26.39
N ALA A 463 -43.95 -14.33 -25.83
CA ALA A 463 -44.20 -15.75 -25.54
C ALA A 463 -45.13 -15.99 -24.33
N ARG A 464 -46.43 -15.68 -24.47
CA ARG A 464 -47.46 -15.99 -23.45
C ARG A 464 -47.55 -17.50 -23.20
N VAL A 465 -47.06 -17.93 -22.03
CA VAL A 465 -47.35 -19.26 -21.48
C VAL A 465 -48.87 -19.42 -21.36
N LYS A 466 -49.43 -20.40 -22.08
CA LYS A 466 -50.79 -20.87 -21.84
C LYS A 466 -50.72 -21.99 -20.80
N GLU A 467 -51.41 -21.79 -19.68
CA GLU A 467 -51.75 -22.90 -18.80
C GLU A 467 -52.60 -23.93 -19.56
N GLY A 468 -52.25 -25.21 -19.43
CA GLY A 468 -52.93 -26.31 -20.11
C GLY A 468 -52.74 -27.60 -19.31
N SER A 469 -53.83 -28.13 -18.77
CA SER A 469 -53.80 -29.20 -17.78
C SER A 469 -54.00 -30.60 -18.36
N ALA A 470 -53.13 -31.53 -17.96
CA ALA A 470 -53.38 -32.96 -17.72
C ALA A 470 -53.74 -33.90 -18.91
N ALA A 471 -53.69 -35.20 -18.57
CA ALA A 471 -54.25 -36.37 -19.26
C ALA A 471 -53.45 -37.05 -20.42
N ASP A 472 -52.85 -38.19 -20.06
CA ASP A 472 -53.06 -39.54 -20.64
C ASP A 472 -52.64 -39.95 -22.09
N ILE A 473 -52.17 -41.21 -22.16
CA ILE A 473 -52.05 -42.13 -23.32
C ILE A 473 -50.99 -41.74 -24.40
N GLY A 474 -50.21 -42.66 -25.01
CA GLY A 474 -49.97 -44.08 -24.71
C GLY A 474 -49.70 -44.98 -25.94
N THR A 475 -48.63 -45.80 -25.88
CA THR A 475 -48.38 -47.07 -26.63
C THR A 475 -48.20 -47.08 -28.17
N THR A 476 -47.61 -48.20 -28.65
CA THR A 476 -47.31 -48.62 -30.05
C THR A 476 -46.16 -47.88 -30.77
N GLU A 477 -45.15 -48.44 -31.44
CA GLU A 477 -44.75 -49.78 -32.01
C GLU A 477 -44.59 -49.73 -33.56
N ASP A 478 -43.58 -50.46 -34.08
CA ASP A 478 -43.33 -50.84 -35.49
C ASP A 478 -43.02 -49.75 -36.57
N SER A 479 -42.21 -49.98 -37.63
CA SER A 479 -41.28 -51.10 -37.99
C SER A 479 -40.26 -50.72 -39.12
N ASP A 480 -39.39 -51.69 -39.48
CA ASP A 480 -38.80 -51.98 -40.82
C ASP A 480 -37.62 -51.20 -41.48
N TYR A 481 -36.40 -51.68 -41.18
CA TYR A 481 -35.44 -52.37 -42.09
C TYR A 481 -35.09 -51.89 -43.55
N VAL A 482 -33.79 -51.51 -43.72
CA VAL A 482 -32.81 -51.94 -44.77
C VAL A 482 -32.75 -51.30 -46.20
N GLN A 483 -31.52 -51.32 -46.76
CA GLN A 483 -31.00 -50.66 -48.00
C GLN A 483 -31.44 -51.28 -49.34
N PRO A 484 -31.20 -50.63 -50.52
CA PRO A 484 -30.05 -51.08 -51.36
C PRO A 484 -29.35 -50.10 -52.37
N GLN A 485 -28.01 -50.26 -52.50
CA GLN A 485 -27.16 -50.30 -53.73
C GLN A 485 -26.97 -49.16 -54.79
N ARG A 486 -25.73 -48.62 -54.80
CA ARG A 486 -24.67 -48.64 -55.87
C ARG A 486 -24.96 -48.30 -57.37
N LYS A 487 -24.04 -47.48 -57.95
CA LYS A 487 -23.22 -47.84 -59.16
C LYS A 487 -21.94 -46.98 -59.32
N ARG A 488 -21.02 -47.38 -60.23
CA ARG A 488 -19.67 -46.81 -60.52
C ARG A 488 -19.50 -46.50 -62.03
N PRO A 489 -18.49 -45.70 -62.42
CA PRO A 489 -17.26 -46.20 -63.11
C PRO A 489 -15.97 -45.82 -62.33
N ARG A 490 -14.80 -46.50 -62.35
CA ARG A 490 -13.94 -47.14 -63.39
C ARG A 490 -13.19 -46.09 -64.26
N ILE A 491 -11.89 -46.18 -64.56
CA ILE A 491 -10.73 -47.04 -64.18
C ILE A 491 -9.43 -46.22 -64.53
N ASP A 492 -8.20 -46.43 -64.02
CA ASP A 492 -7.27 -47.52 -64.36
C ASP A 492 -5.97 -47.60 -63.47
N ASP A 493 -5.20 -48.66 -63.70
CA ASP A 493 -3.88 -49.18 -63.23
C ASP A 493 -2.68 -48.18 -63.07
N ARG A 494 -1.54 -48.46 -62.36
CA ARG A 494 -0.97 -49.68 -61.72
C ARG A 494 0.22 -49.42 -60.74
N GLN A 495 0.61 -50.48 -60.01
CA GLN A 495 1.95 -50.84 -59.47
C GLN A 495 2.58 -50.11 -58.24
N SER A 496 2.82 -50.91 -57.19
CA SER A 496 3.79 -50.70 -56.08
C SER A 496 5.20 -51.21 -56.46
N PRO A 497 6.26 -50.96 -55.67
CA PRO A 497 6.58 -51.85 -54.54
C PRO A 497 7.15 -51.16 -53.27
N GLU A 498 7.58 -52.00 -52.31
CA GLU A 498 8.24 -51.70 -51.03
C GLU A 498 9.80 -51.58 -51.22
N PRO A 499 10.68 -51.74 -50.20
CA PRO A 499 11.00 -50.80 -49.11
C PRO A 499 12.55 -50.54 -48.95
N GLU A 500 12.97 -50.08 -47.76
CA GLU A 500 14.23 -50.45 -47.04
C GLU A 500 15.60 -49.73 -47.25
N VAL A 501 16.08 -49.16 -46.12
CA VAL A 501 17.45 -49.06 -45.52
C VAL A 501 18.70 -48.53 -46.31
N ILE A 502 19.72 -48.12 -45.53
CA ILE A 502 21.17 -47.96 -45.82
C ILE A 502 21.63 -46.61 -46.42
N SER A 503 22.78 -45.99 -46.06
CA SER A 503 23.56 -45.92 -44.80
C SER A 503 24.76 -44.92 -44.92
N LEU A 504 25.43 -44.62 -43.79
CA LEU A 504 26.87 -44.27 -43.62
C LEU A 504 27.55 -43.08 -44.36
N LEU A 505 28.14 -42.19 -43.52
CA LEU A 505 29.53 -41.67 -43.50
C LEU A 505 30.09 -40.67 -44.55
N SER A 506 30.75 -39.65 -43.97
CA SER A 506 32.04 -38.99 -44.33
C SER A 506 32.31 -38.41 -45.72
N SER A 507 32.61 -37.11 -45.78
CA SER A 507 33.74 -36.56 -46.55
C SER A 507 34.26 -35.28 -45.88
N ASP A 508 35.58 -35.25 -45.70
CA ASP A 508 36.41 -34.30 -44.96
C ASP A 508 36.77 -33.00 -45.75
N GLU A 509 37.85 -32.31 -45.30
CA GLU A 509 38.61 -31.20 -45.93
C GLU A 509 37.95 -29.80 -45.88
N GLU A 510 38.52 -28.76 -45.24
CA GLU A 510 39.81 -28.02 -45.44
C GLU A 510 39.69 -26.88 -46.50
N ASP A 511 40.34 -25.70 -46.41
CA ASP A 511 41.37 -25.15 -45.49
C ASP A 511 41.34 -23.60 -45.42
N SER A 512 42.07 -22.99 -44.45
CA SER A 512 42.64 -21.62 -44.44
C SER A 512 41.66 -20.41 -44.35
N ASP A 513 42.04 -19.20 -43.90
CA ASP A 513 43.38 -18.56 -43.79
C ASP A 513 43.51 -17.62 -42.55
N THR A 514 44.56 -16.78 -42.50
CA THR A 514 45.27 -16.38 -41.27
C THR A 514 45.42 -14.85 -41.10
N ILE A 515 45.66 -14.35 -39.87
CA ILE A 515 46.77 -13.44 -39.48
C ILE A 515 46.68 -12.99 -37.99
N GLN A 516 47.82 -12.66 -37.37
CA GLN A 516 48.01 -12.41 -35.92
C GLN A 516 48.48 -10.96 -35.59
N ARG A 517 48.19 -10.41 -34.39
CA ARG A 517 49.18 -9.99 -33.33
C ARG A 517 48.73 -8.90 -32.30
N THR A 518 48.40 -9.36 -31.09
CA THR A 518 48.97 -8.97 -29.77
C THR A 518 49.44 -7.53 -29.38
N ARG A 519 48.98 -7.10 -28.17
CA ARG A 519 49.70 -6.49 -27.00
C ARG A 519 49.75 -4.95 -26.73
N ARG A 520 49.06 -4.60 -25.61
CA ARG A 520 49.46 -3.75 -24.43
C ARG A 520 49.80 -2.23 -24.55
N VAL A 521 48.93 -1.41 -23.93
CA VAL A 521 49.16 -0.51 -22.75
C VAL A 521 50.42 0.39 -22.72
N PRO A 522 50.27 1.74 -22.63
CA PRO A 522 50.57 2.44 -21.35
C PRO A 522 49.74 3.70 -20.99
N VAL A 523 49.84 4.09 -19.71
CA VAL A 523 49.48 5.38 -19.07
C VAL A 523 50.80 6.07 -18.61
N PRO A 524 50.89 7.30 -18.04
CA PRO A 524 50.01 8.50 -18.02
C PRO A 524 50.80 9.78 -18.47
N VAL A 525 50.34 11.01 -18.15
CA VAL A 525 51.12 12.12 -17.52
C VAL A 525 50.35 13.47 -17.44
N LEU A 526 50.67 14.27 -16.40
CA LEU A 526 50.08 15.58 -16.04
C LEU A 526 50.55 16.77 -16.92
N ARG A 527 49.81 17.91 -16.90
CA ARG A 527 50.32 19.22 -16.38
C ARG A 527 49.37 20.45 -16.39
N ARG A 528 49.23 21.06 -15.20
CA ARG A 528 49.31 22.51 -14.83
C ARG A 528 48.62 23.62 -15.67
N ARG A 529 47.74 24.36 -14.97
CA ARG A 529 47.61 25.84 -14.87
C ARG A 529 48.15 26.73 -16.02
N ARG A 530 47.29 27.63 -16.54
CA ARG A 530 47.34 29.09 -16.19
C ARG A 530 46.17 29.95 -16.72
N VAL A 531 45.80 30.91 -15.86
CA VAL A 531 45.20 32.25 -16.06
C VAL A 531 45.12 32.78 -17.51
N GLY A 532 43.94 33.31 -17.87
CA GLY A 532 43.71 34.32 -18.91
C GLY A 532 42.76 35.41 -18.38
N LEU A 533 42.89 36.67 -18.81
CA LEU A 533 42.24 37.84 -18.19
C LEU A 533 41.74 38.84 -19.25
N SER A 534 40.63 39.54 -18.94
CA SER A 534 40.06 40.68 -19.69
C SER A 534 39.39 40.32 -21.04
N LYS A 535 38.55 41.18 -21.66
CA LYS A 535 38.49 42.65 -21.61
C LYS A 535 37.15 43.24 -22.11
N SER A 536 36.72 44.37 -21.54
CA SER A 536 35.85 45.43 -22.14
C SER A 536 34.42 45.05 -22.61
N SER A 537 33.45 45.96 -22.79
CA SER A 537 33.45 47.45 -22.78
C SER A 537 32.14 48.05 -22.22
N ASP A 538 32.20 49.27 -21.72
CA ASP A 538 31.09 50.06 -21.17
C ASP A 538 30.14 50.70 -22.22
N THR A 539 28.89 50.94 -21.82
CA THR A 539 28.11 52.21 -21.98
C THR A 539 26.74 52.02 -21.27
N HIS A 540 26.26 52.82 -20.31
CA HIS A 540 25.89 54.27 -20.29
C HIS A 540 24.77 54.65 -21.28
N CYS A 541 23.73 55.42 -20.89
CA CYS A 541 23.24 55.87 -19.57
C CYS A 541 21.81 56.48 -19.70
N SER A 542 21.23 56.99 -18.58
CA SER A 542 19.98 57.79 -18.46
C SER A 542 18.65 57.09 -18.81
N GLY A 543 17.49 57.50 -18.28
CA GLY A 543 17.23 58.48 -17.20
C GLY A 543 15.75 58.88 -17.08
N GLU A 544 15.32 59.34 -15.89
CA GLU A 544 14.01 59.91 -15.55
C GLU A 544 12.78 58.94 -15.64
N GLY A 545 11.71 59.07 -14.84
CA GLY A 545 11.45 59.98 -13.72
C GLY A 545 10.20 59.55 -12.90
N MET A 546 9.95 60.18 -11.74
CA MET A 546 8.70 60.03 -10.96
C MET A 546 7.58 60.94 -11.48
N PRO A 547 6.31 60.62 -11.15
CA PRO A 547 5.52 61.60 -10.39
C PRO A 547 4.89 60.99 -9.12
N SER A 548 4.23 61.84 -8.32
CA SER A 548 3.76 61.52 -6.97
C SER A 548 2.32 62.00 -6.71
N HIS A 549 1.74 61.47 -5.62
CA HIS A 549 0.52 61.91 -4.94
C HIS A 549 -0.84 61.81 -5.65
N LEU A 550 -1.75 61.12 -4.97
CA LEU A 550 -3.03 61.72 -4.57
C LEU A 550 -3.43 61.18 -3.19
N LYS A 551 -3.85 62.09 -2.30
CA LYS A 551 -4.48 61.76 -1.01
C LYS A 551 -5.99 61.96 -1.12
N GLN A 552 -6.77 61.16 -0.42
CA GLN A 552 -7.98 61.65 0.26
C GLN A 552 -7.98 61.09 1.69
N ASP A 553 -8.14 61.99 2.66
CA ASP A 553 -8.37 61.70 4.08
C ASP A 553 -9.91 61.66 4.35
N VAL A 554 -10.37 61.63 5.62
CA VAL A 554 -11.79 61.73 6.09
C VAL A 554 -12.60 60.40 5.96
N GLU A 555 -13.24 59.84 7.00
CA GLU A 555 -13.44 60.25 8.40
C GLU A 555 -13.56 59.03 9.36
N TYR A 556 -13.39 59.25 10.67
CA TYR A 556 -13.71 58.30 11.75
C TYR A 556 -14.92 58.80 12.55
N PRO A 557 -15.73 57.90 13.13
CA PRO A 557 -16.29 58.08 14.47
C PRO A 557 -15.52 57.24 15.49
N ASP A 558 -14.91 57.92 16.46
CA ASP A 558 -14.35 57.33 17.67
C ASP A 558 -15.48 57.02 18.69
N LEU A 559 -15.28 56.01 19.54
CA LEU A 559 -15.41 56.11 21.01
C LEU A 559 -15.28 54.73 21.68
N SER A 560 -14.19 54.59 22.44
CA SER A 560 -14.00 53.55 23.48
C SER A 560 -14.48 54.08 24.85
N PRO A 561 -14.20 53.44 26.01
CA PRO A 561 -14.09 52.01 26.35
C PRO A 561 -15.07 51.64 27.50
N PHE A 562 -15.24 50.37 27.90
CA PHE A 562 -15.58 50.02 29.30
C PHE A 562 -15.23 48.56 29.69
N LEU A 563 -14.84 48.39 30.96
CA LEU A 563 -14.71 47.12 31.73
C LEU A 563 -15.48 47.28 33.06
N PRO A 564 -15.45 46.28 33.95
CA PRO A 564 -16.52 45.32 34.26
C PRO A 564 -17.53 45.82 35.33
N PRO A 565 -18.41 44.94 35.85
CA PRO A 565 -18.14 44.42 37.22
C PRO A 565 -18.57 42.95 37.47
N GLU A 566 -18.31 42.46 38.68
CA GLU A 566 -18.66 41.13 39.21
C GLU A 566 -19.94 41.13 40.10
N GLU A 567 -20.24 39.96 40.69
CA GLU A 567 -21.28 39.68 41.72
C GLU A 567 -22.75 39.69 41.21
N VAL A 568 -23.72 38.97 41.81
CA VAL A 568 -23.91 38.52 43.21
C VAL A 568 -24.37 37.04 43.34
N LYS A 569 -24.07 36.43 44.51
CA LYS A 569 -24.40 35.05 44.91
C LYS A 569 -25.85 34.84 45.37
N THR A 570 -26.33 33.59 45.39
CA THR A 570 -27.10 33.04 46.53
C THR A 570 -26.96 31.51 46.65
N GLU A 571 -26.59 31.03 47.84
CA GLU A 571 -26.72 29.62 48.27
C GLU A 571 -27.88 29.47 49.26
N ARG A 572 -28.63 28.35 49.19
CA ARG A 572 -29.30 27.60 50.28
C ARG A 572 -29.39 26.14 49.78
N GLY A 573 -29.26 25.07 50.56
CA GLY A 573 -29.44 24.89 52.01
C GLY A 573 -30.52 23.82 52.20
N ASP A 574 -30.23 22.51 52.12
CA ASP A 574 -29.60 21.65 53.16
C ASP A 574 -30.68 20.93 54.01
N GLU A 575 -30.32 19.77 54.61
CA GLU A 575 -31.12 18.93 55.54
C GLU A 575 -32.28 18.10 54.92
N ARG A 576 -32.63 16.87 55.38
CA ARG A 576 -32.12 15.98 56.46
C ARG A 576 -32.69 14.53 56.34
N VAL A 577 -31.99 13.53 56.94
CA VAL A 577 -32.49 12.22 57.49
C VAL A 577 -33.18 11.22 56.52
N GLY A 578 -33.03 9.89 56.60
CA GLY A 578 -32.22 9.02 57.46
C GLY A 578 -32.93 7.71 57.89
N THR A 579 -32.21 6.57 57.84
CA THR A 579 -32.43 5.26 58.50
C THR A 579 -33.64 4.33 58.17
N ASP A 580 -33.29 3.13 57.69
CA ASP A 580 -33.69 1.76 58.12
C ASP A 580 -35.16 1.27 58.07
N PHE A 581 -35.42 0.18 57.33
CA PHE A 581 -35.39 -1.22 57.86
C PHE A 581 -35.65 -2.30 56.76
N CYS A 582 -35.23 -3.55 56.99
CA CYS A 582 -35.46 -4.70 56.09
C CYS A 582 -36.41 -5.76 56.69
N ALA A 583 -37.25 -6.41 55.87
CA ALA A 583 -37.90 -7.70 56.20
C ALA A 583 -38.46 -8.45 54.96
N GLU A 584 -38.21 -9.77 54.88
CA GLU A 584 -38.99 -10.79 54.14
C GLU A 584 -40.03 -11.45 55.11
N PRO A 585 -40.85 -12.51 54.80
CA PRO A 585 -40.93 -13.39 53.60
C PRO A 585 -42.35 -13.87 53.11
N GLY A 586 -42.40 -14.67 52.02
CA GLY A 586 -43.16 -15.94 52.05
C GLY A 586 -44.36 -16.23 51.12
N GLN A 587 -44.11 -16.72 49.89
CA GLN A 587 -44.79 -17.80 49.11
C GLN A 587 -46.34 -18.00 49.02
N LYS A 588 -46.87 -18.35 47.81
CA LYS A 588 -47.54 -19.66 47.50
C LYS A 588 -48.17 -19.86 46.07
N THR A 589 -47.87 -20.99 45.40
CA THR A 589 -48.73 -21.94 44.58
C THR A 589 -49.67 -21.46 43.43
N ASP A 590 -49.94 -22.17 42.30
CA ASP A 590 -49.32 -23.33 41.58
C ASP A 590 -49.99 -23.64 40.18
N ALA A 591 -49.52 -24.70 39.46
CA ALA A 591 -50.16 -25.47 38.34
C ALA A 591 -50.12 -24.90 36.87
N THR A 592 -50.07 -25.66 35.74
CA THR A 592 -50.09 -27.14 35.46
C THR A 592 -49.53 -27.57 34.06
N THR A 593 -48.67 -28.61 34.02
CA THR A 593 -48.48 -29.72 32.99
C THR A 593 -48.21 -29.52 31.47
N ALA A 594 -47.52 -30.52 30.86
CA ALA A 594 -47.15 -30.67 29.43
C ALA A 594 -47.01 -32.17 29.01
N PRO A 595 -46.68 -32.53 27.74
CA PRO A 595 -45.76 -33.66 27.51
C PRO A 595 -44.77 -33.59 26.30
N ARG A 596 -43.47 -33.80 26.59
CA ARG A 596 -42.49 -34.82 26.03
C ARG A 596 -42.34 -35.06 24.50
N SER A 597 -41.16 -35.35 23.91
CA SER A 597 -39.72 -35.50 24.35
C SER A 597 -38.80 -35.58 23.06
N LEU A 598 -37.57 -36.16 22.90
CA LEU A 598 -36.69 -37.10 23.63
C LEU A 598 -35.24 -37.19 23.00
N ALA A 599 -34.15 -37.12 23.80
CA ALA A 599 -32.73 -37.52 23.53
C ALA A 599 -31.92 -36.87 22.37
N PRO A 600 -30.57 -36.68 22.54
CA PRO A 600 -29.57 -37.74 22.32
C PRO A 600 -28.53 -37.93 23.48
N PRO A 601 -27.57 -38.90 23.42
CA PRO A 601 -26.74 -39.31 24.57
C PRO A 601 -25.21 -39.05 24.50
N ASN A 602 -24.53 -39.37 25.62
CA ASN A 602 -23.10 -39.60 25.91
C ASN A 602 -22.19 -40.07 24.72
N ASN A 603 -20.84 -39.92 24.71
CA ASN A 603 -19.86 -40.10 25.81
C ASN A 603 -18.44 -39.54 25.46
N LEU A 604 -17.65 -39.17 26.50
CA LEU A 604 -16.16 -39.20 26.71
C LEU A 604 -15.13 -39.25 25.53
N PRO A 605 -13.85 -38.82 25.73
CA PRO A 605 -13.26 -37.89 26.72
C PRO A 605 -12.37 -36.79 26.08
N ALA A 606 -11.87 -35.85 26.88
CA ALA A 606 -10.81 -34.92 26.47
C ALA A 606 -9.55 -35.08 27.37
N SER A 607 -8.47 -35.62 26.80
CA SER A 607 -7.12 -35.55 27.36
C SER A 607 -6.28 -34.48 26.64
N ASP A 608 -5.08 -34.21 27.15
CA ASP A 608 -3.99 -33.56 26.41
C ASP A 608 -4.18 -32.08 26.05
N ILE A 609 -4.57 -31.27 27.04
CA ILE A 609 -4.14 -29.86 27.13
C ILE A 609 -3.01 -29.80 28.17
N PRO A 610 -1.76 -29.47 27.79
CA PRO A 610 -0.67 -29.33 28.75
C PRO A 610 -0.92 -28.17 29.73
N GLN A 611 -1.00 -28.47 31.02
CA GLN A 611 -0.92 -27.44 32.06
C GLN A 611 0.54 -27.06 32.30
N PRO A 612 0.86 -25.78 32.59
CA PRO A 612 2.21 -25.38 32.96
C PRO A 612 2.59 -25.95 34.34
N ASP A 613 3.85 -26.37 34.48
CA ASP A 613 4.35 -26.97 35.72
C ASP A 613 4.18 -26.06 36.95
N PRO A 614 3.86 -26.60 38.14
CA PRO A 614 3.85 -25.84 39.39
C PRO A 614 5.25 -25.27 39.69
N ILE A 615 5.31 -23.96 39.96
CA ILE A 615 6.55 -23.32 40.42
C ILE A 615 6.67 -23.53 41.93
N ASP A 616 7.83 -24.04 42.34
CA ASP A 616 8.18 -24.26 43.75
C ASP A 616 8.21 -22.94 44.53
N HIS A 617 7.43 -22.87 45.62
CA HIS A 617 7.32 -21.70 46.49
C HIS A 617 8.29 -21.83 47.67
N GLY A 618 9.59 -21.69 47.39
CA GLY A 618 10.62 -21.58 48.42
C GLY A 618 10.41 -20.35 49.32
N ASP A 619 10.71 -20.51 50.62
CA ASP A 619 10.29 -19.64 51.72
C ASP A 619 10.45 -18.12 51.52
N GLU A 620 9.41 -17.39 51.95
CA GLU A 620 9.45 -15.93 52.11
C GLU A 620 10.31 -15.55 53.32
N ASN A 621 11.60 -15.25 53.13
CA ASN A 621 12.31 -14.19 53.90
C ASN A 621 13.73 -13.89 53.37
N SER A 622 13.93 -12.73 52.75
CA SER A 622 15.24 -12.06 52.74
C SER A 622 15.09 -10.54 52.52
N ALA A 623 15.95 -9.75 53.17
CA ALA A 623 15.83 -8.30 53.21
C ALA A 623 16.23 -7.62 51.88
N GLN A 624 15.68 -6.43 51.64
CA GLN A 624 15.97 -5.61 50.44
C GLN A 624 17.42 -5.08 50.42
N LEU A 625 18.35 -5.91 49.95
CA LEU A 625 19.73 -5.50 49.67
C LEU A 625 19.77 -4.48 48.52
N ARG A 626 19.87 -3.18 48.87
CA ARG A 626 20.13 -2.10 47.92
C ARG A 626 21.57 -2.20 47.40
N ILE A 627 21.75 -2.84 46.24
CA ILE A 627 23.03 -2.85 45.53
C ILE A 627 23.24 -1.48 44.85
N PRO A 628 24.35 -0.75 45.11
CA PRO A 628 24.65 0.48 44.38
C PRO A 628 24.86 0.20 42.88
N ILE A 629 24.37 1.10 42.02
CA ILE A 629 24.54 0.97 40.56
C ILE A 629 26.02 1.12 40.21
N LYS A 630 26.71 0.01 40.02
CA LYS A 630 28.08 -0.04 39.51
C LYS A 630 28.02 -0.39 38.02
N GLU A 631 28.39 0.58 37.19
CA GLU A 631 28.52 0.37 35.74
C GLU A 631 29.52 -0.77 35.46
N PRO A 632 29.34 -1.56 34.38
CA PRO A 632 30.27 -2.64 34.06
C PRO A 632 31.68 -2.09 33.85
N SER A 633 32.66 -2.68 34.54
CA SER A 633 34.06 -2.27 34.43
C SER A 633 34.58 -2.48 33.01
N LEU A 634 35.15 -1.44 32.42
CA LEU A 634 35.82 -1.51 31.12
C LEU A 634 36.93 -2.57 31.14
N CYS A 635 37.05 -3.34 30.06
CA CYS A 635 38.22 -4.20 29.86
C CYS A 635 39.43 -3.37 29.40
N PRO A 636 40.66 -3.90 29.40
CA PRO A 636 41.86 -3.12 29.08
C PRO A 636 41.81 -2.39 27.72
N GLU A 637 41.37 -3.03 26.64
CA GLU A 637 41.25 -2.38 25.32
C GLU A 637 40.15 -1.30 25.28
N GLN A 638 39.12 -1.40 26.12
CA GLN A 638 38.08 -0.38 26.26
C GLN A 638 38.56 0.82 27.09
N ALA A 639 39.41 0.58 28.11
CA ALA A 639 40.04 1.64 28.90
C ALA A 639 41.07 2.41 28.07
N GLU A 640 41.95 1.71 27.33
CA GLU A 640 42.90 2.30 26.39
C GLU A 640 42.19 3.18 25.34
N LEU A 641 41.11 2.68 24.75
CA LEU A 641 40.29 3.45 23.80
C LEU A 641 39.68 4.72 24.43
N VAL A 642 39.21 4.65 25.68
CA VAL A 642 38.72 5.83 26.40
C VAL A 642 39.85 6.84 26.63
N GLU A 643 41.06 6.40 27.00
CA GLU A 643 42.23 7.29 27.12
C GLU A 643 42.62 7.94 25.78
N VAL A 644 42.60 7.16 24.68
CA VAL A 644 42.87 7.65 23.32
C VAL A 644 41.85 8.70 22.87
N ILE A 645 40.57 8.53 23.21
CA ILE A 645 39.51 9.53 22.95
C ILE A 645 39.70 10.77 23.83
N LEU A 646 39.95 10.59 25.13
CA LEU A 646 40.19 11.68 26.08
C LEU A 646 41.47 12.48 25.81
N SER A 647 42.34 12.00 24.90
CA SER A 647 43.52 12.71 24.37
C SER A 647 43.17 13.78 23.32
N GLY A 648 41.89 14.03 23.03
CA GLY A 648 41.43 15.07 22.08
C GLY A 648 41.63 14.73 20.60
N ARG A 649 42.01 13.49 20.27
CA ARG A 649 42.18 13.05 18.87
C ARG A 649 40.85 12.67 18.25
N ASN A 650 40.72 12.85 16.93
CA ASN A 650 39.62 12.24 16.19
C ASN A 650 39.80 10.71 16.19
N VAL A 651 38.74 9.96 16.49
CA VAL A 651 38.81 8.49 16.63
C VAL A 651 37.69 7.82 15.85
N PHE A 652 38.04 6.85 15.00
CA PHE A 652 37.10 5.84 14.51
C PHE A 652 37.35 4.56 15.30
N TYR A 653 36.35 4.10 16.05
CA TYR A 653 36.43 2.82 16.74
C TYR A 653 35.34 1.84 16.30
N THR A 654 35.80 0.64 15.96
CA THR A 654 35.00 -0.46 15.42
C THR A 654 35.29 -1.76 16.17
N GLY A 655 34.60 -2.83 15.80
CA GLY A 655 34.61 -4.13 16.44
C GLY A 655 33.29 -4.83 16.15
N SER A 656 33.25 -6.15 16.34
CA SER A 656 32.04 -6.95 16.12
C SER A 656 30.83 -6.43 16.90
N ALA A 657 29.64 -6.85 16.48
CA ALA A 657 28.48 -6.89 17.36
C ALA A 657 28.86 -7.63 18.66
N GLY A 658 28.61 -6.99 19.81
CA GLY A 658 28.94 -7.53 21.13
C GLY A 658 30.24 -7.03 21.78
N CYS A 659 31.12 -6.29 21.09
CA CYS A 659 32.40 -5.81 21.68
C CYS A 659 32.30 -4.60 22.64
N GLY A 660 31.12 -4.28 23.17
CA GLY A 660 30.95 -3.20 24.17
C GLY A 660 31.08 -1.76 23.64
N LYS A 661 30.97 -1.51 22.32
CA LYS A 661 31.11 -0.17 21.69
C LYS A 661 30.31 0.94 22.38
N SER A 662 29.05 0.66 22.76
CA SER A 662 28.17 1.61 23.45
C SER A 662 28.48 1.77 24.96
N THR A 663 29.25 0.85 25.56
CA THR A 663 29.77 0.98 26.94
C THR A 663 30.90 2.00 26.96
N VAL A 664 31.82 1.91 26.00
CA VAL A 664 32.88 2.91 25.75
C VAL A 664 32.27 4.29 25.52
N LEU A 665 31.24 4.38 24.67
CA LEU A 665 30.53 5.62 24.35
C LEU A 665 30.07 6.35 25.63
N LYS A 666 29.39 5.63 26.52
CA LYS A 666 28.88 6.17 27.79
C LYS A 666 30.02 6.60 28.72
N ALA A 667 31.09 5.79 28.81
CA ALA A 667 32.23 6.05 29.69
C ALA A 667 33.04 7.30 29.32
N PHE A 668 33.31 7.56 28.03
CA PHE A 668 34.01 8.80 27.63
C PHE A 668 33.05 10.01 27.61
N THR A 669 31.80 9.84 27.19
CA THR A 669 30.80 10.93 27.17
C THR A 669 30.63 11.53 28.56
N ARG A 670 30.52 10.67 29.58
CA ARG A 670 30.47 11.08 30.99
C ARG A 670 31.72 11.89 31.36
N GLN A 671 32.91 11.37 31.12
CA GLN A 671 34.16 12.03 31.50
C GLN A 671 34.43 13.36 30.78
N PHE A 672 33.91 13.57 29.57
CA PHE A 672 33.94 14.88 28.91
C PHE A 672 32.92 15.86 29.50
N ARG A 673 31.70 15.41 29.83
CA ARG A 673 30.69 16.24 30.50
C ARG A 673 31.10 16.62 31.91
N ASP A 674 31.76 15.72 32.64
CA ASP A 674 32.37 15.97 33.95
C ASP A 674 33.52 17.00 33.88
N ARG A 675 34.09 17.24 32.68
CA ARG A 675 35.07 18.32 32.38
C ARG A 675 34.42 19.60 31.84
N GLY A 676 33.10 19.66 31.72
CA GLY A 676 32.34 20.81 31.23
C GLY A 676 32.30 20.97 29.70
N LEU A 677 32.65 19.95 28.91
CA LEU A 677 32.61 20.00 27.45
C LEU A 677 31.23 19.60 26.89
N GLN A 678 30.81 20.29 25.82
CA GLN A 678 29.58 19.98 25.09
C GLN A 678 29.78 18.76 24.18
N VAL A 679 29.26 17.62 24.62
CA VAL A 679 29.25 16.36 23.84
C VAL A 679 27.88 16.13 23.23
N ASP A 680 27.76 16.35 21.93
CA ASP A 680 26.57 16.07 21.13
C ASP A 680 26.71 14.69 20.46
N ILE A 681 25.72 13.81 20.69
CA ILE A 681 25.69 12.46 20.11
C ILE A 681 24.62 12.40 19.02
N VAL A 682 24.99 11.88 17.86
CA VAL A 682 24.10 11.74 16.69
C VAL A 682 24.15 10.33 16.10
N THR A 683 23.03 9.91 15.49
CA THR A 683 22.90 8.63 14.78
C THR A 683 22.07 8.79 13.50
N PRO A 684 22.17 7.87 12.52
CA PRO A 684 21.30 7.90 11.35
C PRO A 684 19.84 7.52 11.66
N THR A 685 19.59 6.64 12.64
CA THR A 685 18.22 6.22 13.02
C THR A 685 17.78 6.76 14.38
N GLY A 686 16.49 7.05 14.54
CA GLY A 686 15.93 7.56 15.81
C GLY A 686 15.88 6.54 16.95
N ILE A 687 15.89 5.24 16.65
CA ILE A 687 15.94 4.19 17.69
C ILE A 687 17.34 4.15 18.32
N SER A 688 18.39 4.19 17.50
CA SER A 688 19.79 4.24 17.99
C SER A 688 20.05 5.50 18.81
N ALA A 689 19.56 6.68 18.35
CA ALA A 689 19.72 7.96 19.05
C ALA A 689 19.30 7.88 20.52
N LEU A 690 18.15 7.27 20.76
CA LEU A 690 17.55 7.13 22.10
C LEU A 690 18.25 6.06 22.96
N GLY A 691 18.93 5.09 22.36
CA GLY A 691 19.76 4.10 23.07
C GLY A 691 21.04 4.70 23.68
N VAL A 692 21.54 5.79 23.08
CA VAL A 692 22.74 6.52 23.53
C VAL A 692 22.46 7.86 24.20
N GLY A 693 21.22 8.36 24.15
CA GLY A 693 20.85 9.68 24.70
C GLY A 693 21.28 10.85 23.82
N GLY A 694 21.19 10.67 22.50
CA GLY A 694 21.49 11.67 21.48
C GLY A 694 20.27 11.99 20.58
N SER A 695 20.52 12.59 19.43
CA SER A 695 19.51 12.91 18.40
C SER A 695 19.81 12.22 17.07
N THR A 696 18.94 12.37 16.05
CA THR A 696 19.33 12.02 14.68
C THR A 696 20.24 13.09 14.08
N THR A 697 21.07 12.72 13.11
CA THR A 697 21.91 13.66 12.34
C THR A 697 21.09 14.78 11.69
N PHE A 698 19.92 14.44 11.12
CA PHE A 698 18.97 15.42 10.56
C PHE A 698 18.53 16.46 11.61
N VAL A 699 18.14 16.05 12.82
CA VAL A 699 17.73 16.96 13.89
C VAL A 699 18.89 17.85 14.37
N TYR A 700 20.09 17.27 14.51
CA TYR A 700 21.30 17.99 14.90
C TYR A 700 21.74 19.03 13.85
N ALA A 701 21.66 18.70 12.57
CA ALA A 701 21.98 19.62 11.47
C ALA A 701 20.84 20.61 11.14
N GLY A 702 19.62 20.40 11.66
CA GLY A 702 18.44 21.21 11.36
C GLY A 702 17.82 20.94 9.98
N TRP A 703 18.04 19.76 9.43
CA TRP A 703 17.55 19.34 8.13
C TRP A 703 16.11 18.80 8.16
N SER A 704 15.45 18.89 7.02
CA SER A 704 14.23 18.15 6.66
C SER A 704 14.55 17.16 5.53
N LEU A 705 13.65 16.22 5.22
CA LEU A 705 13.83 15.27 4.11
C LEU A 705 14.14 15.99 2.77
N SER A 706 13.45 17.11 2.51
CA SER A 706 13.68 17.99 1.35
C SER A 706 14.94 18.87 1.42
N SER A 707 15.82 18.69 2.41
CA SER A 707 17.06 19.49 2.52
C SER A 707 18.15 18.99 1.58
N PHE A 708 18.17 17.70 1.24
CA PHE A 708 19.13 17.14 0.30
C PHE A 708 18.72 17.37 -1.17
N LYS A 709 17.43 17.63 -1.44
CA LYS A 709 16.89 18.13 -2.73
C LYS A 709 17.27 19.60 -3.02
N ARG A 710 18.47 20.04 -2.61
CA ARG A 710 18.96 21.42 -2.71
C ARG A 710 20.47 21.46 -2.93
N PRO A 711 21.01 22.44 -3.69
CA PRO A 711 22.45 22.59 -3.87
C PRO A 711 23.21 22.76 -2.55
N LEU A 712 24.45 22.25 -2.48
CA LEU A 712 25.26 22.24 -1.26
C LEU A 712 25.41 23.64 -0.64
N ASN A 713 25.51 24.70 -1.45
CA ASN A 713 25.58 26.08 -0.97
C ASN A 713 24.29 26.54 -0.25
N LYS A 714 23.11 26.03 -0.61
CA LYS A 714 21.85 26.28 0.09
C LYS A 714 21.74 25.45 1.37
N VAL A 715 22.29 24.23 1.38
CA VAL A 715 22.39 23.40 2.60
C VAL A 715 23.32 24.06 3.63
N ARG A 716 24.50 24.51 3.19
CA ARG A 716 25.43 25.33 3.99
C ARG A 716 24.77 26.60 4.52
N ALA A 717 24.08 27.36 3.68
CA ALA A 717 23.38 28.58 4.11
C ALA A 717 22.33 28.34 5.21
N GLY A 718 21.72 27.14 5.27
CA GLY A 718 20.85 26.74 6.39
C GLY A 718 21.55 26.76 7.75
N ALA A 719 22.86 26.51 7.78
CA ALA A 719 23.70 26.57 8.98
C ALA A 719 23.84 28.00 9.56
N HIS A 720 23.49 29.05 8.80
CA HIS A 720 23.42 30.41 9.32
C HIS A 720 22.18 30.68 10.17
N GLY A 721 21.16 29.81 10.11
CA GLY A 721 20.00 29.88 11.01
C GLY A 721 20.48 29.91 12.45
N LYS A 722 20.22 31.01 13.17
CA LYS A 722 20.74 31.33 14.53
C LYS A 722 20.60 30.19 15.57
N HIS A 723 19.76 29.21 15.28
CA HIS A 723 19.40 28.03 16.05
C HIS A 723 20.47 26.94 15.88
N VAL A 724 20.53 26.39 14.67
CA VAL A 724 21.56 25.47 14.20
C VAL A 724 22.94 26.07 14.43
N ARG A 725 23.16 27.35 14.10
CA ARG A 725 24.45 28.02 14.30
C ARG A 725 24.88 28.10 15.77
N LYS A 726 23.95 28.29 16.71
CA LYS A 726 24.28 28.27 18.16
C LYS A 726 24.75 26.88 18.58
N ARG A 727 23.99 25.83 18.21
CA ARG A 727 24.34 24.44 18.53
C ARG A 727 25.69 24.04 17.94
N LEU A 728 25.86 24.15 16.63
CA LEU A 728 27.09 23.72 15.94
C LEU A 728 28.35 24.54 16.33
N LYS A 729 28.18 25.75 16.89
CA LYS A 729 29.27 26.51 17.54
C LYS A 729 29.53 26.12 18.99
N ALA A 730 28.53 25.59 19.71
CA ALA A 730 28.66 25.16 21.10
C ALA A 730 29.24 23.75 21.22
N THR A 731 29.04 22.87 20.23
CA THR A 731 29.62 21.52 20.20
C THR A 731 31.15 21.57 20.30
N ASP A 732 31.72 20.84 21.26
CA ASP A 732 33.16 20.60 21.39
C ASP A 732 33.53 19.22 20.82
N VAL A 733 32.72 18.21 21.13
CA VAL A 733 32.87 16.82 20.70
C VAL A 733 31.60 16.35 20.01
N LEU A 734 31.72 15.94 18.75
CA LEU A 734 30.65 15.29 17.97
C LEU A 734 30.87 13.78 17.98
N VAL A 735 29.88 13.02 18.45
CA VAL A 735 29.89 11.55 18.43
C VAL A 735 28.89 11.03 17.40
N ILE A 736 29.32 10.19 16.46
CA ILE A 736 28.45 9.56 15.45
C ILE A 736 28.43 8.03 15.66
N ASP A 737 27.32 7.47 16.14
CA ASP A 737 27.13 6.02 16.35
C ASP A 737 26.27 5.38 15.25
N GLU A 738 26.45 4.07 15.04
CA GLU A 738 25.99 3.26 13.91
C GLU A 738 26.39 3.86 12.54
N ILE A 739 27.66 4.29 12.43
CA ILE A 739 28.26 4.94 11.24
C ILE A 739 28.15 4.13 9.93
N SER A 740 27.84 2.82 9.98
CA SER A 740 27.64 1.99 8.78
C SER A 740 26.44 2.41 7.95
N MET A 741 25.40 2.97 8.59
CA MET A 741 24.19 3.48 7.93
C MET A 741 24.32 4.96 7.52
N VAL A 742 25.53 5.54 7.56
CA VAL A 742 25.78 6.94 7.16
C VAL A 742 26.44 6.97 5.78
N GLU A 743 25.75 7.61 4.84
CA GLU A 743 26.19 7.83 3.46
C GLU A 743 27.39 8.81 3.37
N ASN A 744 28.26 8.66 2.38
CA ASN A 744 29.35 9.59 2.07
C ASN A 744 28.86 11.05 1.88
N PHE A 745 27.82 11.28 1.07
CA PHE A 745 27.27 12.62 0.83
C PHE A 745 26.56 13.18 2.07
N HIS A 746 25.91 12.34 2.89
CA HIS A 746 25.39 12.74 4.19
C HIS A 746 26.52 13.23 5.13
N PHE A 747 27.65 12.53 5.16
CA PHE A 747 28.83 12.90 5.95
C PHE A 747 29.45 14.22 5.44
N GLU A 748 29.57 14.40 4.12
CA GLU A 748 30.03 15.66 3.51
C GLU A 748 29.10 16.85 3.79
N ARG A 749 27.79 16.66 3.63
CA ARG A 749 26.80 17.70 3.94
C ARG A 749 26.90 18.13 5.41
N LEU A 750 27.18 17.20 6.33
CA LEU A 750 27.35 17.51 7.76
C LEU A 750 28.65 18.26 8.04
N ASN A 751 29.77 17.82 7.46
CA ASN A 751 31.07 18.50 7.51
C ASN A 751 30.93 19.96 7.03
N ALA A 752 30.41 20.16 5.81
CA ALA A 752 30.26 21.48 5.20
C ALA A 752 29.32 22.41 6.00
N VAL A 753 28.26 21.87 6.61
CA VAL A 753 27.35 22.62 7.49
C VAL A 753 28.04 23.07 8.78
N MET A 754 28.88 22.22 9.39
CA MET A 754 29.63 22.61 10.59
C MET A 754 30.76 23.61 10.28
N GLN A 755 31.48 23.42 9.17
CA GLN A 755 32.46 24.39 8.67
C GLN A 755 31.84 25.79 8.50
N GLU A 756 30.66 25.87 7.86
CA GLU A 756 29.94 27.12 7.64
C GLU A 756 29.45 27.75 8.97
N ALA A 757 28.84 26.95 9.85
CA ALA A 757 28.34 27.43 11.13
C ALA A 757 29.45 28.03 12.00
N ARG A 758 30.56 27.29 12.15
CA ARG A 758 31.73 27.66 12.96
C ARG A 758 32.60 28.73 12.29
N SER A 759 32.54 28.80 10.95
CA SER A 759 33.34 29.67 10.08
C SER A 759 34.83 29.30 10.10
N SER A 760 35.09 28.01 9.92
CA SER A 760 36.42 27.38 9.86
C SER A 760 36.43 26.32 8.75
N TYR A 761 37.55 26.17 8.04
CA TYR A 761 37.74 25.17 6.98
C TYR A 761 38.38 23.87 7.47
N GLU A 762 38.67 23.75 8.77
CA GLU A 762 39.05 22.48 9.40
C GLU A 762 37.91 21.44 9.25
N PRO A 763 38.19 20.13 9.31
CA PRO A 763 37.15 19.09 9.30
C PRO A 763 36.10 19.36 10.39
N PHE A 764 34.82 19.33 10.01
CA PHE A 764 33.67 19.67 10.86
C PHE A 764 33.81 21.03 11.58
N GLY A 765 34.57 21.97 11.01
CA GLY A 765 34.87 23.28 11.59
C GLY A 765 35.73 23.22 12.86
N GLY A 766 36.51 22.16 13.05
CA GLY A 766 37.47 22.01 14.15
C GLY A 766 36.87 21.58 15.49
N VAL A 767 35.84 20.73 15.46
CA VAL A 767 35.42 19.94 16.64
C VAL A 767 36.20 18.63 16.73
N GLN A 768 36.27 18.03 17.91
CA GLN A 768 36.70 16.63 17.99
C GLN A 768 35.59 15.73 17.43
N VAL A 769 35.92 14.86 16.48
CA VAL A 769 34.97 13.91 15.86
C VAL A 769 35.30 12.50 16.32
N VAL A 770 34.32 11.83 16.92
CA VAL A 770 34.41 10.41 17.33
C VAL A 770 33.33 9.63 16.59
N VAL A 771 33.72 8.64 15.80
CA VAL A 771 32.78 7.84 15.00
C VAL A 771 32.86 6.35 15.38
N THR A 772 31.72 5.66 15.37
CA THR A 772 31.66 4.25 15.78
C THR A 772 30.51 3.48 15.13
N GLY A 773 30.71 2.17 15.00
CA GLY A 773 29.80 1.23 14.34
C GLY A 773 30.54 -0.05 13.94
N ASP A 774 30.07 -0.72 12.90
CA ASP A 774 30.76 -1.83 12.23
C ASP A 774 30.26 -1.90 10.79
N PHE A 775 31.11 -1.66 9.79
CA PHE A 775 30.71 -1.61 8.38
C PHE A 775 30.29 -2.98 7.79
N HIS A 776 30.43 -4.05 8.58
CA HIS A 776 29.87 -5.38 8.29
C HIS A 776 28.43 -5.58 8.79
N GLN A 777 27.84 -4.58 9.47
CA GLN A 777 26.40 -4.49 9.70
C GLN A 777 25.73 -3.76 8.51
N LEU A 778 24.46 -3.37 8.64
CA LEU A 778 23.69 -2.83 7.52
C LEU A 778 24.31 -1.55 6.89
N PRO A 779 24.25 -1.42 5.54
CA PRO A 779 24.74 -0.26 4.78
C PRO A 779 23.82 0.97 4.91
N PRO A 780 24.18 2.12 4.31
CA PRO A 780 23.26 3.25 4.16
C PRO A 780 22.05 2.85 3.31
N VAL A 781 20.84 3.13 3.80
CA VAL A 781 19.59 2.79 3.10
C VAL A 781 19.30 3.85 2.02
N LYS A 782 19.13 3.43 0.77
CA LYS A 782 18.99 4.31 -0.42
C LYS A 782 20.12 5.36 -0.51
N PRO A 783 21.37 4.92 -0.75
CA PRO A 783 22.45 5.85 -1.03
C PRO A 783 22.15 6.62 -2.32
N PHE A 784 22.78 7.78 -2.49
CA PHE A 784 22.76 8.53 -3.75
C PHE A 784 21.36 8.92 -4.25
N GLU A 785 20.37 9.15 -3.36
CA GLU A 785 19.04 9.64 -3.78
C GLU A 785 19.11 11.03 -4.44
N HIS A 786 20.01 11.91 -3.94
CA HIS A 786 20.18 13.28 -4.44
C HIS A 786 21.66 13.64 -4.58
N CYS A 787 22.01 14.34 -5.66
CA CYS A 787 23.36 14.81 -5.96
C CYS A 787 23.94 15.69 -4.82
N LEU A 788 25.21 15.52 -4.48
CA LEU A 788 25.87 16.36 -3.47
C LEU A 788 25.86 17.85 -3.85
N GLU A 789 26.20 18.17 -5.10
CA GLU A 789 26.46 19.56 -5.53
C GLU A 789 25.17 20.36 -5.83
N CYS A 790 24.27 19.82 -6.67
CA CYS A 790 23.02 20.51 -7.04
C CYS A 790 21.77 20.04 -6.27
N GLY A 791 21.78 18.86 -5.65
CA GLY A 791 20.59 18.29 -5.02
C GLY A 791 19.48 17.86 -6.00
N GLU A 792 19.77 17.76 -7.30
CA GLU A 792 18.89 17.05 -8.25
C GLU A 792 18.85 15.56 -7.90
N ASP A 793 17.72 14.91 -8.19
CA ASP A 793 17.57 13.45 -8.05
C ASP A 793 18.55 12.73 -8.98
N LEU A 794 19.30 11.76 -8.47
CA LEU A 794 20.21 10.96 -9.29
C LEU A 794 19.44 9.81 -9.94
N VAL A 795 19.77 9.51 -11.19
CA VAL A 795 19.14 8.42 -11.94
C VAL A 795 20.05 7.18 -11.85
N PRO A 796 19.62 6.09 -11.18
CA PRO A 796 20.37 4.84 -11.17
C PRO A 796 20.38 4.21 -12.57
N ASP A 797 21.38 3.37 -12.82
CA ASP A 797 21.37 2.44 -13.96
C ASP A 797 20.45 1.23 -13.70
N ARG A 798 20.55 0.20 -14.55
CA ARG A 798 19.67 -0.99 -14.47
C ARG A 798 20.09 -2.00 -13.39
N SER A 799 21.26 -1.87 -12.81
CA SER A 799 21.78 -2.76 -11.76
C SER A 799 21.86 -2.08 -10.39
N GLU A 800 21.53 -0.77 -10.32
CA GLU A 800 21.71 0.10 -9.14
C GLU A 800 23.19 0.20 -8.68
N GLU A 801 24.14 -0.18 -9.56
CA GLU A 801 25.58 -0.14 -9.33
C GLU A 801 26.16 1.27 -9.53
N SER A 802 25.51 2.11 -10.33
CA SER A 802 25.90 3.52 -10.52
C SER A 802 24.71 4.47 -10.66
N TYR A 803 24.94 5.71 -10.21
CA TYR A 803 23.95 6.77 -10.03
C TYR A 803 24.42 8.01 -10.79
N SER A 804 23.61 8.49 -11.73
CA SER A 804 24.01 9.53 -12.68
C SER A 804 23.38 10.90 -12.40
N CYS A 805 24.22 11.94 -12.40
CA CYS A 805 23.81 13.33 -12.44
C CYS A 805 24.05 13.91 -13.85
N LYS A 806 23.03 14.56 -14.41
CA LYS A 806 23.12 15.25 -15.72
C LYS A 806 24.21 16.33 -15.80
N THR A 807 24.76 16.77 -14.66
CA THR A 807 25.74 17.87 -14.57
C THR A 807 27.04 17.49 -13.86
N HIS A 808 26.98 16.64 -12.83
CA HIS A 808 28.11 16.35 -11.92
C HIS A 808 28.71 14.94 -12.08
N GLY A 809 28.32 14.19 -13.11
CA GLY A 809 28.93 12.90 -13.45
C GLY A 809 28.20 11.68 -12.87
N ILE A 810 28.96 10.61 -12.65
CA ILE A 810 28.47 9.30 -12.20
C ILE A 810 29.10 8.98 -10.84
N PHE A 811 28.32 8.40 -9.93
CA PHE A 811 28.74 7.95 -8.61
C PHE A 811 28.46 6.45 -8.49
N HIS A 812 29.39 5.67 -7.96
CA HIS A 812 29.25 4.21 -7.86
C HIS A 812 28.73 3.80 -6.48
N ASP A 813 27.91 2.74 -6.41
CA ASP A 813 27.38 2.23 -5.14
C ASP A 813 28.50 1.91 -4.13
N GLU A 814 29.65 1.42 -4.59
CA GLU A 814 30.83 1.16 -3.75
C GLU A 814 31.37 2.40 -3.02
N ASP A 815 31.04 3.62 -3.46
CA ASP A 815 31.42 4.87 -2.81
C ASP A 815 30.45 5.32 -1.70
N LYS A 816 29.32 4.63 -1.49
CA LYS A 816 28.26 5.05 -0.54
C LYS A 816 28.72 5.21 0.90
N TRP A 817 29.79 4.55 1.30
CA TRP A 817 30.23 4.48 2.69
C TRP A 817 30.84 5.79 3.21
N ALA A 818 30.55 6.19 4.45
CA ALA A 818 31.14 7.38 5.08
C ALA A 818 32.69 7.46 4.95
N PHE A 819 33.40 6.33 4.95
CA PHE A 819 34.87 6.29 4.82
C PHE A 819 35.41 6.58 3.41
N LYS A 820 34.55 6.62 2.37
CA LYS A 820 34.89 7.05 1.01
C LYS A 820 34.78 8.59 0.82
N SER A 821 34.34 9.34 1.83
CA SER A 821 34.24 10.82 1.79
C SER A 821 35.60 11.53 1.96
N GLU A 822 35.75 12.72 1.36
CA GLU A 822 36.93 13.58 1.54
C GLU A 822 37.03 14.06 2.99
N ALA A 823 35.89 14.44 3.58
CA ALA A 823 35.74 14.81 4.98
C ALA A 823 36.28 13.75 5.95
N TRP A 824 36.10 12.45 5.65
CA TRP A 824 36.67 11.36 6.46
C TRP A 824 38.20 11.34 6.39
N GLY A 825 38.76 11.53 5.18
CA GLY A 825 40.20 11.68 4.98
C GLY A 825 40.76 12.88 5.75
N LEU A 826 40.08 14.03 5.67
CA LEU A 826 40.45 15.26 6.39
C LEU A 826 40.37 15.11 7.91
N CYS A 827 39.43 14.31 8.43
CA CYS A 827 39.33 14.05 9.87
C CYS A 827 40.56 13.32 10.47
N ASN A 828 41.37 12.64 9.64
CA ASN A 828 42.58 11.93 10.06
C ASN A 828 42.38 11.04 11.31
N PHE A 829 41.34 10.20 11.27
CA PHE A 829 40.92 9.38 12.40
C PHE A 829 42.04 8.43 12.89
N VAL A 830 42.20 8.34 14.21
CA VAL A 830 42.88 7.20 14.84
C VAL A 830 41.95 5.99 14.77
N TYR A 831 42.42 4.91 14.15
CA TYR A 831 41.67 3.66 13.97
C TYR A 831 41.86 2.74 15.18
N PHE A 832 40.78 2.32 15.82
CA PHE A 832 40.81 1.37 16.95
C PHE A 832 39.83 0.20 16.72
N HIS A 833 40.26 -1.04 16.97
CA HIS A 833 39.45 -2.25 16.74
C HIS A 833 39.34 -3.09 18.01
N LEU A 834 38.16 -3.08 18.63
CA LEU A 834 37.83 -3.86 19.82
C LEU A 834 37.62 -5.33 19.46
N LYS A 835 38.42 -6.21 20.04
CA LYS A 835 38.50 -7.64 19.68
C LYS A 835 37.68 -8.54 20.60
N THR A 836 37.48 -8.13 21.85
CA THR A 836 36.79 -8.95 22.87
C THR A 836 35.28 -8.87 22.69
N ILE A 837 34.65 -10.00 22.37
CA ILE A 837 33.19 -10.12 22.33
C ILE A 837 32.69 -10.38 23.75
N HIS A 838 31.71 -9.59 24.21
CA HIS A 838 31.12 -9.68 25.56
C HIS A 838 29.64 -10.09 25.56
N ARG A 839 28.99 -10.18 24.38
CA ARG A 839 27.56 -10.54 24.25
C ARG A 839 27.35 -12.05 24.15
N GLN A 840 28.24 -12.75 23.45
CA GLN A 840 28.20 -14.20 23.29
C GLN A 840 29.36 -14.84 24.06
N ASN A 841 29.09 -16.00 24.67
CA ASN A 841 30.08 -16.79 25.43
C ASN A 841 30.41 -18.14 24.76
N ASP A 842 29.74 -18.47 23.66
CA ASP A 842 29.90 -19.73 22.92
C ASP A 842 30.92 -19.54 21.79
N GLU A 843 32.07 -20.21 21.89
CA GLU A 843 33.14 -20.11 20.89
C GLU A 843 32.71 -20.54 19.48
N THR A 844 31.87 -21.57 19.36
CA THR A 844 31.41 -22.10 18.08
C THR A 844 30.46 -21.10 17.42
N PHE A 845 29.54 -20.54 18.21
CA PHE A 845 28.65 -19.48 17.74
C PHE A 845 29.43 -18.21 17.37
N ILE A 846 30.45 -17.82 18.14
CA ILE A 846 31.34 -16.70 17.80
C ILE A 846 32.05 -16.95 16.47
N LYS A 847 32.58 -18.15 16.23
CA LYS A 847 33.24 -18.53 14.95
C LYS A 847 32.27 -18.43 13.78
N ILE A 848 31.03 -18.92 13.92
CA ILE A 848 29.98 -18.80 12.90
C ILE A 848 29.62 -17.32 12.66
N LEU A 849 29.41 -16.54 13.72
CA LEU A 849 29.12 -15.10 13.61
C LEU A 849 30.25 -14.31 12.95
N GLN A 850 31.52 -14.69 13.14
CA GLN A 850 32.63 -14.06 12.40
C GLN A 850 32.64 -14.46 10.92
N LYS A 851 32.27 -15.69 10.55
CA LYS A 851 32.09 -16.08 9.12
C LYS A 851 31.03 -15.19 8.46
N CYS A 852 29.84 -15.09 9.06
CA CYS A 852 28.76 -14.22 8.59
C CYS A 852 29.18 -12.75 8.50
N ARG A 853 30.02 -12.27 9.44
CA ARG A 853 30.51 -10.88 9.44
C ARG A 853 31.38 -10.56 8.24
N ILE A 854 32.25 -11.48 7.81
CA ILE A 854 33.24 -11.23 6.76
C ILE A 854 32.83 -11.77 5.37
N GLY A 855 31.55 -12.15 5.20
CA GLY A 855 31.07 -12.77 3.95
C GLY A 855 31.63 -14.17 3.67
N GLN A 856 32.26 -14.82 4.66
CA GLN A 856 32.81 -16.16 4.44
C GLN A 856 31.66 -17.17 4.33
N PRO A 857 31.61 -18.02 3.27
CA PRO A 857 30.60 -19.05 3.12
C PRO A 857 30.46 -19.93 4.36
N LEU A 858 29.22 -20.12 4.82
CA LEU A 858 28.91 -21.10 5.85
C LEU A 858 29.03 -22.51 5.25
N THR A 859 29.75 -23.39 5.95
CA THR A 859 29.83 -24.80 5.56
C THR A 859 28.52 -25.50 5.88
N GLY A 860 28.27 -26.67 5.29
CA GLY A 860 27.11 -27.50 5.64
C GLY A 860 27.02 -27.81 7.14
N GLN A 861 28.15 -27.90 7.84
CA GLN A 861 28.19 -28.07 9.30
C GLN A 861 27.82 -26.79 10.06
N ASP A 862 28.23 -25.60 9.59
CA ASP A 862 27.80 -24.34 10.22
C ASP A 862 26.29 -24.13 10.06
N THR A 863 25.75 -24.44 8.88
CA THR A 863 24.31 -24.37 8.59
C THR A 863 23.51 -25.41 9.39
N ASP A 864 24.00 -26.65 9.50
CA ASP A 864 23.38 -27.68 10.36
C ASP A 864 23.36 -27.25 11.84
N ILE A 865 24.47 -26.72 12.35
CA ILE A 865 24.55 -26.15 13.70
C ILE A 865 23.57 -24.98 13.89
N LEU A 866 23.36 -24.13 12.88
CA LEU A 866 22.44 -22.98 12.99
C LEU A 866 20.94 -23.35 12.87
N MET A 867 20.61 -24.42 12.15
CA MET A 867 19.22 -24.84 11.91
C MET A 867 18.73 -25.87 12.93
N ASN A 868 19.59 -26.80 13.35
CA ASN A 868 19.20 -28.02 14.08
C ASN A 868 19.69 -28.08 15.54
N HIS A 869 20.29 -27.01 16.09
CA HIS A 869 20.74 -27.01 17.49
C HIS A 869 19.58 -27.04 18.51
N PRO A 870 19.80 -27.61 19.72
CA PRO A 870 18.83 -27.55 20.81
C PRO A 870 18.58 -26.11 21.30
N CYS A 871 17.41 -25.55 20.94
CA CYS A 871 17.01 -24.18 21.27
C CYS A 871 15.95 -24.12 22.38
N ARG A 872 15.88 -22.99 23.09
CA ARG A 872 14.90 -22.69 24.17
C ARG A 872 14.17 -21.37 23.91
N THR A 873 13.60 -21.24 22.72
CA THR A 873 12.98 -20.01 22.20
C THR A 873 11.50 -19.83 22.55
N ALA A 874 11.01 -20.46 23.63
CA ALA A 874 9.68 -20.19 24.16
C ALA A 874 9.52 -18.69 24.51
N ASN A 875 8.48 -18.06 23.96
CA ASN A 875 8.19 -16.62 24.01
C ASN A 875 9.29 -15.69 23.46
N ALA A 876 10.14 -16.20 22.56
CA ALA A 876 11.10 -15.36 21.83
C ALA A 876 10.42 -14.38 20.85
N THR A 877 11.02 -13.21 20.66
CA THR A 877 10.68 -12.33 19.53
C THR A 877 11.22 -12.92 18.23
N LYS A 878 10.42 -12.91 17.15
CA LYS A 878 10.85 -13.29 15.81
C LYS A 878 11.38 -12.10 15.00
N LEU A 879 12.54 -12.25 14.37
CA LEU A 879 13.09 -11.27 13.44
C LEU A 879 12.71 -11.62 12.00
N TYR A 880 12.34 -10.60 11.23
CA TYR A 880 12.02 -10.70 9.80
C TYR A 880 12.75 -9.63 8.99
N ALA A 881 12.97 -9.88 7.70
CA ALA A 881 13.61 -8.93 6.81
C ALA A 881 12.71 -7.71 6.49
N ARG A 882 11.43 -7.94 6.16
CA ARG A 882 10.48 -6.91 5.69
C ARG A 882 9.51 -6.49 6.80
N ARG A 883 9.11 -5.21 6.80
CA ARG A 883 8.15 -4.63 7.79
C ARG A 883 6.75 -5.26 7.71
N GLU A 884 6.38 -5.77 6.55
CA GLU A 884 5.09 -6.39 6.27
C GLU A 884 4.93 -7.73 7.03
N GLU A 885 5.95 -8.59 6.97
CA GLU A 885 6.01 -9.87 7.70
C GLU A 885 5.87 -9.69 9.22
N VAL A 886 6.52 -8.64 9.75
CA VAL A 886 6.44 -8.22 11.16
C VAL A 886 5.03 -7.83 11.57
N ARG A 887 4.33 -7.05 10.74
CA ARG A 887 2.92 -6.68 10.98
C ARG A 887 2.04 -7.92 10.97
N ARG A 888 2.16 -8.75 9.92
CA ARG A 888 1.39 -10.00 9.77
C ARG A 888 1.54 -10.91 10.98
N HIS A 889 2.78 -11.19 11.41
CA HIS A 889 3.03 -12.06 12.58
C HIS A 889 2.47 -11.48 13.88
N ASN A 890 2.69 -10.19 14.17
CA ASN A 890 2.17 -9.56 15.38
C ASN A 890 0.62 -9.54 15.38
N GLN A 891 0.00 -9.26 14.23
CA GLN A 891 -1.46 -9.24 14.08
C GLN A 891 -2.08 -10.63 14.33
N THR A 892 -1.60 -11.68 13.65
CA THR A 892 -2.09 -13.06 13.86
C THR A 892 -1.87 -13.56 15.28
N ARG A 893 -0.87 -13.06 16.01
CA ARG A 893 -0.67 -13.35 17.44
C ARG A 893 -1.62 -12.57 18.34
N PHE A 894 -1.90 -11.32 18.00
CA PHE A 894 -2.83 -10.44 18.72
C PHE A 894 -4.28 -10.91 18.61
N GLU A 895 -4.69 -11.37 17.43
CA GLU A 895 -6.04 -11.91 17.17
C GLU A 895 -6.32 -13.15 18.02
N LYS A 896 -5.36 -14.08 18.10
CA LYS A 896 -5.45 -15.34 18.88
C LYS A 896 -5.57 -15.15 20.40
N LEU A 897 -5.37 -13.95 20.93
CA LEU A 897 -5.65 -13.65 22.34
C LEU A 897 -7.15 -13.37 22.53
N LEU A 898 -7.85 -14.26 23.25
CA LEU A 898 -9.28 -14.12 23.57
C LEU A 898 -9.60 -13.02 24.61
N SER A 899 -8.58 -12.42 25.24
CA SER A 899 -8.79 -11.40 26.27
C SER A 899 -9.27 -10.06 25.70
N PRO A 900 -9.99 -9.23 26.48
CA PRO A 900 -10.45 -7.92 26.03
C PRO A 900 -9.33 -7.02 25.48
N LYS A 901 -9.65 -6.30 24.40
CA LYS A 901 -8.79 -5.29 23.80
C LYS A 901 -8.80 -4.00 24.62
N TYR A 902 -7.64 -3.38 24.76
CA TYR A 902 -7.43 -2.03 25.29
C TYR A 902 -6.67 -1.21 24.23
N THR A 903 -7.26 -0.11 23.79
CA THR A 903 -6.74 0.73 22.70
C THR A 903 -6.32 2.09 23.27
N PHE A 904 -5.13 2.56 22.88
CA PHE A 904 -4.50 3.76 23.42
C PHE A 904 -4.01 4.66 22.27
N THR A 905 -4.61 5.83 22.12
CA THR A 905 -4.24 6.84 21.11
C THR A 905 -3.44 7.98 21.76
N CYS A 906 -2.35 8.38 21.12
CA CYS A 906 -1.35 9.27 21.69
C CYS A 906 -1.85 10.72 21.93
N ILE A 907 -1.14 11.47 22.77
CA ILE A 907 -1.16 12.94 22.68
C ILE A 907 -0.01 13.36 21.77
N ASP A 908 -0.34 14.04 20.67
CA ASP A 908 0.62 14.79 19.87
C ASP A 908 0.40 16.29 20.12
N GLU A 909 1.38 16.94 20.74
CA GLU A 909 1.36 18.37 21.07
C GLU A 909 2.61 19.08 20.54
N PHE A 910 2.42 20.31 20.07
CA PHE A 910 3.50 21.19 19.65
C PHE A 910 3.30 22.57 20.29
N ASN A 911 3.96 22.78 21.42
CA ASN A 911 3.97 24.05 22.12
C ASN A 911 4.97 24.98 21.43
N TRP A 912 4.48 25.67 20.40
CA TRP A 912 5.25 26.59 19.58
C TRP A 912 5.56 27.89 20.32
N ASN A 913 6.85 28.21 20.50
CA ASN A 913 7.27 29.58 20.80
C ASN A 913 7.23 30.40 19.49
N PRO A 914 6.46 31.50 19.39
CA PRO A 914 6.41 32.35 18.19
C PRO A 914 7.75 32.95 17.77
N GLU A 915 8.73 33.07 18.66
CA GLU A 915 10.09 33.47 18.26
C GLU A 915 10.80 32.43 17.36
N HIS A 916 10.25 31.23 17.24
CA HIS A 916 10.72 30.13 16.40
C HIS A 916 9.85 29.98 15.14
N GLU A 917 9.65 31.06 14.39
CA GLU A 917 8.80 31.14 13.19
C GLU A 917 8.96 29.95 12.23
N HIS A 918 10.20 29.64 11.82
CA HIS A 918 10.54 28.50 10.95
C HIS A 918 10.14 27.10 11.49
N LEU A 919 9.70 26.99 12.75
CA LEU A 919 9.14 25.76 13.35
C LEU A 919 7.61 25.67 13.29
N GLU A 920 6.88 26.69 12.86
CA GLU A 920 5.40 26.66 12.74
C GLU A 920 4.92 25.39 12.01
N ARG A 921 5.64 25.00 10.94
CA ARG A 921 5.40 23.79 10.14
C ARG A 921 5.36 22.49 10.96
N TYR A 922 5.94 22.42 12.16
CA TYR A 922 5.90 21.24 13.02
C TYR A 922 4.54 21.07 13.71
N GLY A 923 3.69 22.11 13.71
CA GLY A 923 2.29 22.07 14.15
C GLY A 923 1.31 21.49 13.13
N ARG A 924 1.76 21.17 11.91
CA ARG A 924 0.94 20.52 10.87
C ARG A 924 0.48 19.13 11.33
N ARG A 925 -0.80 18.84 11.16
CA ARG A 925 -1.41 17.54 11.50
C ARG A 925 -1.80 16.77 10.24
N THR A 926 -1.76 15.44 10.32
CA THR A 926 -2.36 14.53 9.34
C THR A 926 -3.89 14.53 9.49
N TYR A 927 -4.58 13.88 8.57
CA TYR A 927 -6.04 13.71 8.63
C TYR A 927 -6.52 13.11 9.97
N ASP A 928 -5.75 12.18 10.54
CA ASP A 928 -6.01 11.52 11.83
C ASP A 928 -5.72 12.40 13.07
N GLY A 929 -5.40 13.69 12.86
CA GLY A 929 -5.10 14.65 13.93
C GLY A 929 -3.70 14.50 14.57
N ASN A 930 -2.90 13.51 14.18
CA ASN A 930 -1.52 13.34 14.65
C ASN A 930 -0.58 14.36 13.98
N LEU A 931 0.53 14.75 14.60
CA LEU A 931 1.46 15.72 14.01
C LEU A 931 2.30 15.06 12.92
N GLU A 932 2.39 15.69 11.74
CA GLU A 932 3.10 15.18 10.57
C GLU A 932 4.59 14.91 10.89
N SER A 933 5.18 15.78 11.72
CA SER A 933 6.55 15.68 12.19
C SER A 933 6.82 14.53 13.18
N LEU A 934 5.78 13.84 13.65
CA LEU A 934 5.83 12.69 14.55
C LEU A 934 5.34 11.38 13.89
N LYS A 935 5.11 11.37 12.56
CA LYS A 935 4.67 10.17 11.82
C LYS A 935 5.61 8.97 11.98
N ASP A 936 6.93 9.22 12.04
CA ASP A 936 7.98 8.20 12.20
C ASP A 936 8.44 8.03 13.67
N HIS A 937 7.65 8.53 14.65
CA HIS A 937 8.01 8.44 16.06
C HIS A 937 7.98 7.00 16.58
N ARG A 938 8.87 6.71 17.54
CA ARG A 938 9.02 5.40 18.22
C ARG A 938 7.75 4.87 18.88
N PHE A 939 6.83 5.76 19.25
CA PHE A 939 5.52 5.42 19.78
C PHE A 939 4.51 5.49 18.64
N GLU A 940 3.90 4.36 18.29
CA GLU A 940 2.84 4.32 17.28
C GLU A 940 1.65 5.21 17.73
N ALA A 941 1.04 5.93 16.79
CA ALA A 941 0.00 6.92 17.09
C ALA A 941 -1.21 6.31 17.82
N THR A 942 -1.57 5.08 17.47
CA THR A 942 -2.48 4.22 18.21
C THR A 942 -1.79 2.89 18.50
N THR A 943 -1.89 2.41 19.74
CA THR A 943 -1.40 1.09 20.17
C THR A 943 -2.55 0.27 20.74
N GLU A 944 -2.56 -1.04 20.48
CA GLU A 944 -3.60 -1.94 20.97
C GLU A 944 -2.97 -3.08 21.77
N PHE A 945 -3.55 -3.37 22.94
CA PHE A 945 -3.02 -4.34 23.89
C PHE A 945 -4.09 -5.32 24.38
N LYS A 946 -3.65 -6.50 24.81
CA LYS A 946 -4.46 -7.62 25.31
C LYS A 946 -3.71 -8.35 26.43
N LYS A 947 -4.41 -9.00 27.36
CA LYS A 947 -3.81 -9.80 28.43
C LYS A 947 -3.22 -11.08 27.83
N GLY A 948 -1.96 -11.40 28.16
CA GLY A 948 -1.17 -12.44 27.49
C GLY A 948 -0.31 -11.94 26.31
N MET A 949 -0.32 -10.64 26.01
CA MET A 949 0.46 -10.07 24.90
C MET A 949 1.95 -9.95 25.24
N LEU A 950 2.80 -10.45 24.34
CA LEU A 950 4.25 -10.27 24.40
C LEU A 950 4.59 -8.86 23.89
N VAL A 951 5.22 -8.06 24.74
CA VAL A 951 5.58 -6.66 24.50
C VAL A 951 7.06 -6.41 24.75
N VAL A 952 7.60 -5.38 24.10
CA VAL A 952 8.94 -4.84 24.35
C VAL A 952 8.81 -3.43 24.88
N LEU A 953 9.55 -3.16 25.96
CA LEU A 953 9.67 -1.83 26.54
C LEU A 953 10.54 -0.94 25.65
N LEU A 954 10.05 0.27 25.39
CA LEU A 954 10.73 1.25 24.53
C LEU A 954 11.50 2.30 25.35
N THR A 955 11.09 2.59 26.58
CA THR A 955 11.81 3.50 27.52
C THR A 955 12.88 2.78 28.33
N ASN A 956 13.79 3.53 28.92
CA ASN A 956 14.53 3.05 30.09
C ASN A 956 13.70 3.40 31.33
N LEU A 957 13.23 2.41 32.09
CA LEU A 957 12.47 2.62 33.33
C LEU A 957 13.31 2.41 34.59
N ASP A 958 14.17 1.39 34.61
CA ASP A 958 15.02 1.05 35.76
C ASP A 958 16.26 0.29 35.29
N LEU A 959 17.36 1.01 35.05
CA LEU A 959 18.63 0.39 34.65
C LEU A 959 19.20 -0.53 35.73
N GLY A 960 18.95 -0.25 37.02
CA GLY A 960 19.44 -1.05 38.15
C GLY A 960 18.81 -2.44 38.19
N ARG A 961 17.51 -2.54 37.90
CA ARG A 961 16.78 -3.82 37.76
C ARG A 961 16.69 -4.32 36.30
N ARG A 962 17.46 -3.77 35.38
CA ARG A 962 17.52 -4.18 33.95
C ARG A 962 16.18 -4.07 33.20
N LEU A 963 15.41 -3.02 33.48
CA LEU A 963 14.24 -2.59 32.71
C LEU A 963 14.63 -1.41 31.81
N CYS A 964 15.18 -1.74 30.65
CA CYS A 964 15.68 -0.80 29.65
C CYS A 964 14.89 -0.89 28.34
N ASN A 965 15.20 0.00 27.39
CA ASN A 965 14.75 -0.17 26.01
C ASN A 965 15.21 -1.55 25.49
N GLY A 966 14.29 -2.34 24.93
CA GLY A 966 14.52 -3.73 24.55
C GLY A 966 14.10 -4.78 25.60
N SER A 967 13.76 -4.40 26.84
CA SER A 967 13.28 -5.35 27.85
C SER A 967 11.93 -5.96 27.45
N GLN A 968 11.91 -7.26 27.14
CA GLN A 968 10.71 -8.01 26.79
C GLN A 968 9.91 -8.40 28.05
N GLY A 969 8.58 -8.39 27.96
CA GLY A 969 7.67 -8.89 28.99
C GLY A 969 6.31 -9.27 28.44
N ILE A 970 5.46 -9.87 29.27
CA ILE A 970 4.09 -10.24 28.94
C ILE A 970 3.13 -9.35 29.72
N ILE A 971 2.13 -8.75 29.06
CA ILE A 971 1.03 -8.05 29.74
C ILE A 971 0.25 -9.09 30.55
N CYS A 972 0.51 -9.13 31.86
CA CYS A 972 -0.04 -10.11 32.78
C CYS A 972 -1.32 -9.64 33.46
N ASP A 973 -1.55 -8.32 33.57
CA ASP A 973 -2.84 -7.77 33.98
C ASP A 973 -3.04 -6.31 33.55
N TYR A 974 -4.12 -5.70 34.03
CA TYR A 974 -4.43 -4.27 33.88
C TYR A 974 -4.77 -3.66 35.25
N GLU A 975 -4.10 -2.58 35.63
CA GLU A 975 -4.38 -1.82 36.85
C GLU A 975 -5.31 -0.64 36.53
N GLU A 976 -6.36 -0.45 37.32
CA GLU A 976 -7.30 0.67 37.15
C GLU A 976 -6.63 2.01 37.46
N TYR A 977 -6.98 3.06 36.71
CA TYR A 977 -6.42 4.39 36.87
C TYR A 977 -6.76 5.00 38.25
N ASP A 978 -5.73 5.11 39.09
CA ASP A 978 -5.75 5.93 40.30
C ASP A 978 -4.86 7.16 40.11
N PRO A 979 -5.40 8.40 40.09
CA PRO A 979 -4.60 9.62 39.95
C PRO A 979 -3.60 9.82 41.09
N ARG A 980 -3.77 9.15 42.24
CA ARG A 980 -2.85 9.23 43.38
C ARG A 980 -1.54 8.48 43.13
N LYS A 981 -1.57 7.42 42.32
CA LYS A 981 -0.44 6.54 41.98
C LYS A 981 0.39 7.00 40.77
N LEU A 982 -0.01 8.09 40.10
CA LEU A 982 0.71 8.57 38.92
C LEU A 982 2.17 8.94 39.25
N PRO A 983 3.12 8.67 38.33
CA PRO A 983 4.47 9.22 38.38
C PRO A 983 4.46 10.74 38.59
N ARG A 984 5.08 11.22 39.67
CA ARG A 984 5.20 12.65 40.00
C ARG A 984 6.60 13.17 39.82
N VAL A 985 6.75 14.48 39.63
CA VAL A 985 8.07 15.12 39.60
C VAL A 985 8.79 14.96 40.94
N ALA A 986 10.03 14.49 40.92
CA ALA A 986 10.87 14.45 42.13
C ALA A 986 11.30 15.87 42.51
N THR A 987 11.08 16.26 43.77
CA THR A 987 11.45 17.59 44.26
C THR A 987 12.87 17.59 44.84
N ALA A 988 13.50 18.76 44.90
CA ALA A 988 14.79 18.95 45.57
C ALA A 988 14.76 18.73 47.10
N LYS A 989 13.61 18.35 47.68
CA LYS A 989 13.44 18.00 49.11
C LYS A 989 13.36 16.49 49.34
N ASP A 990 13.26 15.68 48.30
CA ASP A 990 13.12 14.23 48.42
C ASP A 990 14.51 13.57 48.62
N PRO A 991 14.83 13.01 49.80
CA PRO A 991 16.17 12.51 50.12
C PRO A 991 16.56 11.26 49.30
N SER A 992 15.58 10.58 48.71
CA SER A 992 15.71 9.73 47.55
C SER A 992 14.38 9.76 46.80
N PRO A 993 14.32 10.09 45.50
CA PRO A 993 13.09 10.04 44.72
C PRO A 993 12.37 8.70 44.84
N GLU A 994 11.04 8.71 44.90
CA GLU A 994 10.27 7.47 44.91
C GLU A 994 10.45 6.70 43.60
N PHE A 995 10.27 5.38 43.66
CA PHE A 995 10.55 4.53 42.52
C PHE A 995 9.51 4.75 41.41
N GLY A 996 9.92 5.45 40.34
CA GLY A 996 9.07 5.87 39.24
C GLY A 996 8.81 7.37 39.16
N SER A 997 9.42 8.20 40.04
CA SER A 997 9.33 9.67 39.91
C SER A 997 9.89 10.18 38.58
N ILE A 998 9.23 11.20 38.02
CA ILE A 998 9.66 11.89 36.80
C ILE A 998 10.82 12.82 37.16
N VAL A 999 11.94 12.68 36.44
CA VAL A 999 13.19 13.42 36.67
C VAL A 999 13.78 13.96 35.37
N GLY A 1000 14.54 15.06 35.44
CA GLY A 1000 15.20 15.70 34.30
C GLY A 1000 14.40 16.84 33.66
N GLU A 1001 14.75 17.23 32.45
CA GLU A 1001 14.12 18.35 31.73
C GLU A 1001 12.61 18.14 31.50
N ASN A 1002 11.87 19.25 31.42
CA ASN A 1002 10.43 19.29 31.16
C ASN A 1002 9.58 18.37 32.07
N ALA A 1003 10.04 18.08 33.30
CA ALA A 1003 9.42 17.08 34.17
C ALA A 1003 7.95 17.41 34.50
N GLU A 1004 7.65 18.66 34.87
CA GLU A 1004 6.28 19.13 35.17
C GLU A 1004 5.36 19.02 33.94
N PHE A 1005 5.89 19.35 32.76
CA PHE A 1005 5.16 19.20 31.50
C PHE A 1005 4.87 17.72 31.19
N ARG A 1006 5.85 16.82 31.43
CA ARG A 1006 5.67 15.37 31.26
C ARG A 1006 4.67 14.78 32.25
N GLU A 1007 4.68 15.20 33.52
CA GLU A 1007 3.67 14.83 34.52
C GLU A 1007 2.26 15.25 34.05
N HIS A 1008 2.12 16.51 33.63
CA HIS A 1008 0.87 17.06 33.12
C HIS A 1008 0.34 16.30 31.89
N GLN A 1009 1.23 15.99 30.94
CA GLN A 1009 0.92 15.21 29.74
C GLN A 1009 0.50 13.77 30.04
N VAL A 1010 1.23 13.05 30.92
CA VAL A 1010 0.89 11.68 31.34
C VAL A 1010 -0.44 11.63 32.09
N ARG A 1011 -0.77 12.68 32.85
CA ARG A 1011 -2.07 12.84 33.50
C ARG A 1011 -3.20 13.05 32.46
N ILE A 1012 -3.07 14.02 31.56
CA ILE A 1012 -4.09 14.29 30.52
C ILE A 1012 -4.33 13.06 29.63
N PHE A 1013 -3.27 12.29 29.32
CA PHE A 1013 -3.35 11.09 28.49
C PHE A 1013 -4.46 10.12 28.97
N MET A 1014 -4.61 9.92 30.28
CA MET A 1014 -5.64 9.05 30.86
C MET A 1014 -6.90 9.79 31.33
N GLU A 1015 -6.86 11.11 31.53
CA GLU A 1015 -8.04 11.92 31.86
C GLU A 1015 -9.02 12.08 30.68
N ARG A 1016 -8.54 11.90 29.44
CA ARG A 1016 -9.30 11.87 28.18
C ARG A 1016 -10.64 11.11 28.19
N LYS A 1017 -11.56 11.50 27.32
CA LYS A 1017 -12.90 10.88 27.15
C LYS A 1017 -12.88 9.71 26.18
N GLU A 1018 -11.91 9.70 25.28
CA GLU A 1018 -11.74 8.76 24.18
C GLU A 1018 -11.25 7.39 24.66
N ILE A 1019 -10.61 7.35 25.85
CA ILE A 1019 -10.20 6.11 26.51
C ILE A 1019 -11.38 5.51 27.27
N ALA A 1020 -12.12 4.64 26.60
CA ALA A 1020 -13.30 3.93 27.13
C ALA A 1020 -13.01 3.03 28.35
N LYS A 1021 -11.74 2.69 28.62
CA LYS A 1021 -11.28 1.89 29.76
C LYS A 1021 -10.00 2.47 30.33
N LYS A 1022 -10.10 3.20 31.45
CA LYS A 1022 -8.96 3.88 32.09
C LYS A 1022 -8.12 2.91 32.91
N TYR A 1023 -7.28 2.14 32.23
CA TYR A 1023 -6.40 1.12 32.81
C TYR A 1023 -4.98 1.24 32.27
N TRP A 1024 -4.01 0.91 33.12
CA TRP A 1024 -2.59 0.80 32.78
C TRP A 1024 -2.20 -0.67 32.58
N PRO A 1025 -1.48 -1.04 31.51
CA PRO A 1025 -1.01 -2.41 31.33
C PRO A 1025 0.04 -2.80 32.37
N VAL A 1026 -0.15 -3.92 33.06
CA VAL A 1026 0.77 -4.48 34.04
C VAL A 1026 1.61 -5.57 33.36
N VAL A 1027 2.90 -5.30 33.18
CA VAL A 1027 3.83 -6.17 32.45
C VAL A 1027 4.67 -7.00 33.44
N ARG A 1028 4.70 -8.32 33.24
CA ARG A 1028 5.67 -9.24 33.83
C ARG A 1028 6.83 -9.41 32.87
N PHE A 1029 7.97 -8.79 33.18
CA PHE A 1029 9.19 -8.87 32.40
C PHE A 1029 9.93 -10.21 32.62
N HIS A 1030 10.72 -10.62 31.64
CA HIS A 1030 11.48 -11.89 31.70
C HIS A 1030 12.57 -11.92 32.80
N ASN A 1031 12.93 -10.76 33.36
CA ASN A 1031 13.79 -10.63 34.56
C ASN A 1031 13.02 -10.83 35.89
N GLY A 1032 11.76 -11.29 35.84
CA GLY A 1032 10.90 -11.51 37.00
C GLY A 1032 10.23 -10.25 37.57
N GLN A 1033 10.55 -9.05 37.07
CA GLN A 1033 9.90 -7.83 37.56
C GLN A 1033 8.48 -7.70 37.00
N VAL A 1034 7.50 -7.48 37.89
CA VAL A 1034 6.15 -7.03 37.52
C VAL A 1034 6.05 -5.52 37.71
N ARG A 1035 5.58 -4.78 36.70
CA ARG A 1035 5.37 -3.32 36.78
C ARG A 1035 4.13 -2.88 36.00
N THR A 1036 3.37 -1.98 36.60
CA THR A 1036 2.40 -1.13 35.91
C THR A 1036 3.15 -0.18 34.98
N ILE A 1037 2.74 -0.11 33.72
CA ILE A 1037 3.40 0.72 32.70
C ILE A 1037 2.51 1.92 32.39
N TYR A 1038 2.87 3.05 33.00
CA TYR A 1038 2.31 4.36 32.70
C TYR A 1038 2.71 4.84 31.31
N ALA A 1039 1.99 5.82 30.77
CA ALA A 1039 2.42 6.52 29.56
C ALA A 1039 3.74 7.28 29.79
N GLU A 1040 4.55 7.42 28.76
CA GLU A 1040 5.71 8.31 28.74
C GLU A 1040 5.41 9.47 27.79
N CYS A 1041 5.70 10.69 28.23
CA CYS A 1041 5.72 11.86 27.34
C CYS A 1041 7.14 12.05 26.77
N SER A 1042 7.33 11.65 25.51
CA SER A 1042 8.58 11.89 24.78
C SER A 1042 8.60 13.33 24.30
N VAL A 1043 9.46 14.17 24.88
CA VAL A 1043 9.57 15.61 24.56
C VAL A 1043 10.84 15.90 23.76
N HIS A 1044 10.69 16.65 22.68
CA HIS A 1044 11.79 17.16 21.86
C HIS A 1044 11.79 18.69 21.91
N SER A 1045 12.77 19.26 22.62
CA SER A 1045 13.02 20.70 22.67
C SER A 1045 13.58 21.18 21.31
N LEU A 1046 12.77 21.88 20.52
CA LEU A 1046 13.15 22.46 19.24
C LEU A 1046 13.32 23.98 19.40
N GLY A 1047 14.48 24.56 19.04
CA GLY A 1047 14.54 26.03 19.04
C GLY A 1047 15.90 26.73 18.98
N ASN A 1048 15.81 28.05 19.19
CA ASN A 1048 16.83 29.08 18.98
C ASN A 1048 17.40 29.63 20.29
N LYS A 1049 16.57 29.53 21.33
CA LYS A 1049 16.52 30.28 22.58
C LYS A 1049 15.60 29.50 23.52
N GLU A 1050 15.63 29.86 24.80
CA GLU A 1050 14.57 29.51 25.74
C GLU A 1050 13.47 30.60 25.74
N PRO A 1051 12.19 30.24 25.95
CA PRO A 1051 11.68 28.87 26.05
C PRO A 1051 11.75 28.14 24.70
N PHE A 1052 12.18 26.87 24.71
CA PHE A 1052 12.19 26.05 23.50
C PHE A 1052 10.76 25.73 23.05
N SER A 1053 10.54 25.59 21.73
CA SER A 1053 9.28 25.02 21.25
C SER A 1053 9.28 23.53 21.57
N LEU A 1054 8.28 23.02 22.28
CA LEU A 1054 8.25 21.62 22.69
C LEU A 1054 7.38 20.81 21.71
N LEU A 1055 8.00 19.89 20.97
CA LEU A 1055 7.29 18.87 20.19
C LEU A 1055 7.25 17.57 20.98
N SER A 1056 6.06 17.04 21.28
CA SER A 1056 5.95 15.85 22.13
C SER A 1056 4.90 14.84 21.69
N ARG A 1057 5.24 13.54 21.83
CA ARG A 1057 4.29 12.42 21.78
C ARG A 1057 4.19 11.74 23.15
N THR A 1058 2.98 11.66 23.69
CA THR A 1058 2.64 10.96 24.94
C THR A 1058 1.87 9.68 24.62
N GLN A 1059 2.42 8.52 25.00
CA GLN A 1059 1.85 7.20 24.67
C GLN A 1059 2.37 6.13 25.66
N ILE A 1060 1.69 4.98 25.74
CA ILE A 1060 2.20 3.79 26.43
C ILE A 1060 3.54 3.35 25.80
N PRO A 1061 4.65 3.25 26.55
CA PRO A 1061 5.98 2.98 26.00
C PRO A 1061 6.24 1.49 25.69
N LEU A 1062 5.25 0.80 25.11
CA LEU A 1062 5.30 -0.61 24.74
C LEU A 1062 5.05 -0.78 23.24
N ALA A 1063 5.69 -1.77 22.63
CA ALA A 1063 5.34 -2.25 21.28
C ALA A 1063 5.06 -3.76 21.29
N PRO A 1064 4.27 -4.29 20.34
CA PRO A 1064 4.16 -5.74 20.10
C PRO A 1064 5.54 -6.35 19.86
N ALA A 1065 5.83 -7.49 20.50
CA ALA A 1065 7.16 -8.10 20.47
C ALA A 1065 7.15 -9.59 20.14
N TRP A 1066 6.07 -10.12 19.55
CA TRP A 1066 6.15 -11.42 18.87
C TRP A 1066 7.01 -11.33 17.60
N ALA A 1067 7.04 -10.19 16.93
CA ALA A 1067 7.94 -9.93 15.82
C ALA A 1067 8.50 -8.49 15.77
N MET A 1068 9.71 -8.33 15.22
CA MET A 1068 10.28 -7.04 14.80
C MET A 1068 11.16 -7.19 13.56
N SER A 1069 11.49 -6.10 12.87
CA SER A 1069 12.36 -6.18 11.67
C SER A 1069 13.83 -6.21 12.06
N ILE A 1070 14.66 -6.91 11.27
CA ILE A 1070 16.12 -7.01 11.49
C ILE A 1070 16.74 -5.61 11.60
N HIS A 1071 16.33 -4.68 10.72
CA HIS A 1071 16.68 -3.25 10.77
C HIS A 1071 16.39 -2.58 12.13
N LYS A 1072 15.21 -2.82 12.74
CA LYS A 1072 14.86 -2.27 14.07
C LYS A 1072 15.58 -3.00 15.23
N SER A 1073 16.22 -4.15 14.96
CA SER A 1073 16.98 -4.92 15.96
C SER A 1073 18.46 -4.54 16.05
N GLN A 1074 18.99 -3.74 15.12
CA GLN A 1074 20.34 -3.16 15.25
C GLN A 1074 20.44 -2.35 16.57
N SER A 1075 21.64 -2.23 17.13
CA SER A 1075 21.92 -1.95 18.56
C SER A 1075 21.41 -2.95 19.63
N LEU A 1076 20.25 -3.62 19.46
CA LEU A 1076 19.66 -4.48 20.49
C LEU A 1076 20.51 -5.74 20.83
N THR A 1077 20.23 -6.31 22.00
CA THR A 1077 20.70 -7.62 22.48
C THR A 1077 19.48 -8.40 22.95
N LEU A 1078 19.32 -9.66 22.54
CA LEU A 1078 18.14 -10.48 22.82
C LEU A 1078 18.55 -11.83 23.43
N ASP A 1079 18.05 -12.15 24.62
CA ASP A 1079 18.33 -13.44 25.28
C ASP A 1079 17.60 -14.61 24.64
N ARG A 1080 16.46 -14.34 23.97
CA ARG A 1080 15.73 -15.30 23.16
C ARG A 1080 15.23 -14.65 21.88
N VAL A 1081 15.56 -15.25 20.74
CA VAL A 1081 15.23 -14.75 19.41
C VAL A 1081 14.97 -15.89 18.43
N ILE A 1082 13.90 -15.78 17.65
CA ILE A 1082 13.68 -16.59 16.44
C ILE A 1082 14.06 -15.71 15.25
N VAL A 1083 14.63 -16.25 14.18
CA VAL A 1083 14.97 -15.47 12.98
C VAL A 1083 14.40 -16.15 11.74
N ASP A 1084 13.70 -15.38 10.90
CA ASP A 1084 13.33 -15.77 9.54
C ASP A 1084 14.25 -15.06 8.56
N LEU A 1085 15.00 -15.83 7.77
CA LEU A 1085 15.90 -15.31 6.73
C LEU A 1085 15.40 -15.59 5.32
N THR A 1086 14.23 -16.22 5.15
CA THR A 1086 13.64 -16.60 3.85
C THR A 1086 13.56 -15.44 2.85
N ARG A 1087 13.38 -14.22 3.34
CA ARG A 1087 13.31 -12.98 2.55
C ARG A 1087 14.44 -11.99 2.87
N ALA A 1088 15.56 -12.47 3.40
CA ALA A 1088 16.77 -11.68 3.52
C ALA A 1088 17.30 -11.30 2.12
N TRP A 1089 17.86 -10.10 1.98
CA TRP A 1089 18.25 -9.52 0.69
C TRP A 1089 19.41 -8.52 0.76
N GLU A 1090 19.71 -7.97 1.94
CA GLU A 1090 20.81 -7.02 2.16
C GLU A 1090 22.08 -7.72 2.66
N GLU A 1091 23.24 -7.19 2.30
CA GLU A 1091 24.52 -7.59 2.89
C GLU A 1091 24.55 -7.27 4.40
N GLY A 1092 25.25 -8.12 5.17
CA GLY A 1092 25.29 -8.01 6.62
C GLY A 1092 23.95 -8.24 7.35
N GLN A 1093 22.82 -8.39 6.64
CA GLN A 1093 21.49 -8.56 7.26
C GLN A 1093 21.40 -9.87 8.06
N VAL A 1094 21.97 -10.96 7.53
CA VAL A 1094 22.14 -12.24 8.24
C VAL A 1094 22.99 -12.03 9.50
N TYR A 1095 24.14 -11.37 9.38
CA TYR A 1095 25.03 -11.10 10.51
C TYR A 1095 24.35 -10.25 11.60
N VAL A 1096 23.64 -9.18 11.25
CA VAL A 1096 22.89 -8.35 12.20
C VAL A 1096 21.84 -9.19 12.92
N ALA A 1097 21.04 -9.98 12.21
CA ALA A 1097 19.98 -10.80 12.81
C ALA A 1097 20.52 -11.85 13.80
N LEU A 1098 21.51 -12.66 13.38
CA LEU A 1098 22.06 -13.72 14.22
C LEU A 1098 22.84 -13.15 15.42
N SER A 1099 23.58 -12.05 15.24
CA SER A 1099 24.37 -11.41 16.30
C SER A 1099 23.55 -10.72 17.40
N ARG A 1100 22.21 -10.71 17.30
CA ARG A 1100 21.33 -10.25 18.39
C ARG A 1100 21.30 -11.24 19.56
N ALA A 1101 21.37 -12.54 19.27
CA ALA A 1101 21.30 -13.61 20.26
C ALA A 1101 22.51 -13.62 21.20
N THR A 1102 22.31 -13.88 22.49
CA THR A 1102 23.41 -14.06 23.46
C THR A 1102 24.01 -15.48 23.46
N SER A 1103 23.31 -16.47 22.91
CA SER A 1103 23.78 -17.86 22.78
C SER A 1103 23.02 -18.63 21.69
N LEU A 1104 23.57 -19.76 21.21
CA LEU A 1104 22.83 -20.70 20.35
C LEU A 1104 21.55 -21.20 21.03
N GLN A 1105 21.59 -21.54 22.32
CA GLN A 1105 20.39 -21.98 23.05
C GLN A 1105 19.27 -20.91 23.07
N GLY A 1106 19.62 -19.62 22.99
CA GLY A 1106 18.68 -18.51 22.85
C GLY A 1106 18.22 -18.22 21.41
N LEU A 1107 18.88 -18.79 20.39
CA LEU A 1107 18.56 -18.62 18.98
C LEU A 1107 17.68 -19.77 18.47
N LYS A 1108 16.81 -19.50 17.49
CA LYS A 1108 16.27 -20.49 16.55
C LYS A 1108 16.18 -19.84 15.17
N ILE A 1109 16.47 -20.57 14.10
CA ILE A 1109 16.20 -20.14 12.74
C ILE A 1109 14.98 -20.88 12.19
N GLU A 1110 14.15 -20.19 11.43
CA GLU A 1110 12.97 -20.72 10.76
C GLU A 1110 12.95 -20.24 9.29
N GLY A 1111 12.22 -20.96 8.45
CA GLY A 1111 12.14 -20.65 7.02
C GLY A 1111 13.19 -21.37 6.18
N ASP A 1112 13.49 -20.81 5.00
CA ASP A 1112 14.37 -21.43 4.00
C ASP A 1112 15.86 -21.26 4.36
N PRO A 1113 16.65 -22.35 4.46
CA PRO A 1113 18.10 -22.27 4.71
C PRO A 1113 18.87 -21.44 3.67
N ARG A 1114 18.37 -21.25 2.45
CA ARG A 1114 18.97 -20.36 1.43
C ARG A 1114 19.04 -18.90 1.90
N GLY A 1115 18.22 -18.50 2.87
CA GLY A 1115 18.33 -17.20 3.53
C GLY A 1115 19.66 -16.97 4.28
N LEU A 1116 20.43 -18.02 4.57
CA LEU A 1116 21.75 -17.94 5.20
C LEU A 1116 22.90 -17.65 4.22
N THR A 1117 22.67 -17.75 2.90
CA THR A 1117 23.70 -17.53 1.86
C THR A 1117 23.55 -16.18 1.14
N VAL A 1118 22.75 -15.26 1.68
CA VAL A 1118 22.61 -13.89 1.17
C VAL A 1118 23.91 -13.11 1.42
N GLY A 1119 24.43 -12.44 0.38
CA GLY A 1119 25.75 -11.80 0.41
C GLY A 1119 26.92 -12.77 0.21
N VAL A 1120 26.70 -13.89 -0.50
CA VAL A 1120 27.74 -14.88 -0.83
C VAL A 1120 27.66 -15.26 -2.32
N PHE A 1121 28.13 -14.36 -3.19
CA PHE A 1121 28.34 -14.57 -4.62
C PHE A 1121 29.66 -13.92 -5.06
#